data_AF-A0A9N9SMU4-F1
#
_entry.id   AF-A0A9N9SMU4-F1
#
_cell.length_a   1.000
_cell.length_b   1.000
_cell.length_c   1.000
_cell.angle_alpha   90.00
_cell.angle_beta   90.00
_cell.angle_gamma   90.00
#
_symmetry.space_group_name_H-M   'P 1'
#
loop_
_entity.id
_entity.type
_entity.pdbx_description
1 polymer ?
#
loop_
_entity_poly.entity_id
_entity_poly.type
_entity_poly.pdbx_seq_one_letter_code
_entity_poly.pdbx_strand_id
1 'polypeptide(L)'
;MGMCTNPKGKSRPLTTATVPVQAQRSFTLYTVLTALFTFVLLQTVHCMQDAVHITAILGESVVFNCHVEFPEGHPVPYVLQWEKKVGETGQDIPIYIWYESYPTHSGEGYEGRVSRVSPDSPYGAASLNLTNIRESDQGWYECKVVFLNRPPNQPKNGTWFHLDAIILNCQAEGTPTPEILWYKDANPVDPSSTIGIFNDGTELRISNIRHEDIGDYTCIARNGEGQISHTARVIIAGGAVIMVPPTNQTKLEGEKVQFNCEAKAQPGNVTVKWFREGAPVKELASLETRVTIKRDGSLVINPVSSDDSGQYLCEVSNGIGEPQSASAYLNVEYPAKVTFTPTIQYLPFRLAGVVQCYIKANPPLQYVTWTKDKRLLEPYQTKDIVIMNNGSLLFTRVNENHQGRYTCTPYNAQGTQGSSGQMEVLVRKPPTFTIEPETMYQRKVGESVDMPCDAVEAEGTQKPGIQWQRRDGTPLPKNRVKLVGGNLTIESIRRLDFGFYQCVATNEVATIITGTQLVVEGTQPHAPYNLTGSSTEFSVTLSWLPGYSGGPDYKQEYTMWYREAGTSDWSTIPVTPPGSTIVTINRLAPGTMYEFQVIGKNALGDGMMSKIISIRTVEVGQQKPIKITPTPFMTPNDDAGPKPGVPRNLTVNEISNGFLITWMPPIERAELIEQYVIKYKTDGPWKTLNKAQIRPEDTHYLVKNLVGGRTYYFRILAYSGKSYETSEQVKFSVPARVKHKALTAGVVGGILFFIVAITLSVCAVKICNKRKRRKQEKAYNMVACRITDSRNGGNATESQVPLKKTVESESYRDYESVFIIPGTSLDTNRKRQAL
;
A
#
# COMPACT_ATOMS: atom_id res chain seq x y z
N MET A 1 19.24 18.83 40.77
CA MET A 1 20.16 19.99 40.85
C MET A 1 21.44 19.51 41.51
N GLY A 2 22.59 20.05 41.11
CA GLY A 2 23.86 19.86 41.82
C GLY A 2 24.60 21.19 41.90
N MET A 3 25.34 21.40 42.98
CA MET A 3 26.40 22.41 43.08
C MET A 3 27.55 21.81 43.86
N CYS A 4 28.78 22.13 43.45
CA CYS A 4 29.99 21.54 43.99
C CYS A 4 30.37 22.18 45.33
N THR A 5 31.04 21.43 46.23
CA THR A 5 32.37 21.80 46.76
C THR A 5 32.91 20.72 47.73
N ASN A 6 34.20 20.79 47.98
CA ASN A 6 35.02 19.88 48.80
C ASN A 6 35.90 20.77 49.73
N PRO A 7 36.59 20.29 50.79
CA PRO A 7 36.32 19.22 51.78
C PRO A 7 36.22 19.77 53.24
N LYS A 8 35.91 18.90 54.23
CA LYS A 8 36.66 18.69 55.52
C LYS A 8 35.77 18.33 56.74
N GLY A 9 35.80 17.04 57.12
CA GLY A 9 36.21 16.54 58.46
C GLY A 9 35.43 16.84 59.75
N LYS A 10 35.16 15.75 60.52
CA LYS A 10 34.77 15.65 61.95
C LYS A 10 33.31 16.05 62.29
N SER A 11 32.62 15.45 63.28
CA SER A 11 32.83 14.18 64.04
C SER A 11 31.67 13.86 65.02
N ARG A 12 31.28 12.57 65.15
CA ARG A 12 30.71 11.89 66.37
C ARG A 12 29.37 12.44 66.98
N PRO A 13 28.65 11.70 67.87
CA PRO A 13 28.07 10.35 67.73
C PRO A 13 26.68 10.18 68.42
N LEU A 14 26.24 8.93 68.73
CA LEU A 14 25.19 8.52 69.72
C LEU A 14 23.70 8.79 69.33
N THR A 15 22.64 8.01 69.69
CA THR A 15 22.46 6.79 70.54
C THR A 15 21.14 6.02 70.20
N THR A 16 21.08 4.70 70.49
CA THR A 16 19.96 3.81 71.00
C THR A 16 18.45 4.17 70.86
N ALA A 17 17.46 3.24 70.81
CA ALA A 17 17.43 1.75 70.73
C ALA A 17 15.96 1.20 70.61
N THR A 18 15.82 -0.14 70.64
CA THR A 18 14.67 -0.99 71.08
C THR A 18 13.46 -1.28 70.16
N VAL A 19 13.18 -2.59 70.02
CA VAL A 19 11.95 -3.30 69.56
C VAL A 19 11.07 -3.65 70.81
N PRO A 20 9.96 -4.48 70.85
CA PRO A 20 9.43 -5.53 69.92
C PRO A 20 7.87 -5.67 69.77
N VAL A 21 7.39 -6.82 69.20
CA VAL A 21 6.14 -7.61 69.53
C VAL A 21 4.93 -7.73 68.51
N GLN A 22 4.83 -8.93 67.89
CA GLN A 22 3.68 -9.85 67.58
C GLN A 22 2.42 -9.55 66.68
N ALA A 23 2.00 -10.64 65.97
CA ALA A 23 0.62 -11.15 65.70
C ALA A 23 -0.30 -10.48 64.64
N GLN A 24 -1.29 -11.13 63.96
CA GLN A 24 -1.64 -12.56 63.69
C GLN A 24 -2.70 -12.70 62.52
N ARG A 25 -2.78 -13.91 61.90
CA ARG A 25 -3.99 -14.60 61.30
C ARG A 25 -4.78 -14.07 60.06
N SER A 26 -4.52 -14.70 58.91
CA SER A 26 -5.42 -15.55 58.05
C SER A 26 -6.97 -15.33 57.92
N PHE A 27 -7.52 -15.43 56.69
CA PHE A 27 -8.70 -16.28 56.29
C PHE A 27 -8.91 -16.37 54.74
N THR A 28 -9.92 -17.14 54.26
CA THR A 28 -10.19 -17.58 52.84
C THR A 28 -11.72 -17.82 52.61
N LEU A 29 -12.35 -18.14 51.44
CA LEU A 29 -12.00 -18.57 50.05
C LEU A 29 -13.21 -18.27 49.06
N TYR A 30 -13.33 -18.98 47.91
CA TYR A 30 -14.48 -19.08 46.94
C TYR A 30 -14.67 -17.89 45.93
N THR A 31 -14.42 -17.97 44.60
CA THR A 31 -15.08 -18.66 43.42
C THR A 31 -16.36 -17.97 42.88
N VAL A 32 -16.72 -17.88 41.58
CA VAL A 32 -16.19 -18.44 40.30
C VAL A 32 -16.78 -17.70 39.05
N LEU A 33 -16.02 -17.56 37.94
CA LEU A 33 -16.37 -17.22 36.50
C LEU A 33 -17.34 -16.01 36.19
N THR A 34 -17.29 -15.26 35.07
CA THR A 34 -16.49 -15.29 33.81
C THR A 34 -16.38 -13.89 33.16
N ALA A 35 -15.26 -13.61 32.49
CA ALA A 35 -15.05 -12.70 31.32
C ALA A 35 -15.81 -11.35 31.18
N LEU A 36 -15.08 -10.22 31.23
CA LEU A 36 -14.87 -9.26 30.10
C LEU A 36 -14.09 -7.98 30.53
N PHE A 37 -13.36 -7.39 29.56
CA PHE A 37 -12.75 -6.03 29.54
C PHE A 37 -12.00 -5.46 30.76
N THR A 38 -10.66 -5.41 30.65
CA THR A 38 -9.90 -4.13 30.67
C THR A 38 -8.51 -4.36 30.08
N PHE A 39 -8.13 -3.61 29.04
CA PHE A 39 -6.88 -3.85 28.29
C PHE A 39 -6.26 -2.52 27.80
N VAL A 40 -5.69 -1.74 28.73
CA VAL A 40 -5.00 -0.48 28.45
C VAL A 40 -3.78 -0.34 29.39
N LEU A 41 -2.61 -0.12 28.78
CA LEU A 41 -1.37 0.38 29.39
C LEU A 41 -0.87 -0.27 30.70
N LEU A 42 -0.06 -1.32 30.57
CA LEU A 42 1.30 -1.21 31.10
C LEU A 42 2.21 -0.82 29.92
N GLN A 43 3.00 0.24 30.08
CA GLN A 43 4.07 0.56 29.15
C GLN A 43 5.24 -0.41 29.38
N THR A 44 5.74 -1.00 28.31
CA THR A 44 6.94 -1.86 28.34
C THR A 44 8.17 -1.00 28.56
N VAL A 45 8.74 -1.05 29.77
CA VAL A 45 10.11 -0.60 30.03
C VAL A 45 11.04 -1.41 29.11
N HIS A 46 11.62 -0.76 28.10
CA HIS A 46 12.61 -1.39 27.23
C HIS A 46 13.93 -1.50 28.01
N CYS A 47 14.16 -2.66 28.61
CA CYS A 47 15.48 -3.00 29.14
C CYS A 47 16.42 -3.24 27.96
N MET A 48 17.50 -2.46 27.84
CA MET A 48 18.41 -2.49 26.68
C MET A 48 19.56 -3.47 26.96
N GLN A 49 19.56 -4.61 26.26
CA GLN A 49 20.22 -5.84 26.76
C GLN A 49 21.72 -6.01 26.43
N ASP A 50 22.25 -5.41 25.36
CA ASP A 50 23.64 -5.68 24.91
C ASP A 50 24.69 -4.79 25.61
N ALA A 51 24.78 -4.88 26.94
CA ALA A 51 25.39 -3.84 27.79
C ALA A 51 26.74 -4.21 28.47
N VAL A 52 27.88 -3.77 27.91
CA VAL A 52 29.27 -3.99 28.41
C VAL A 52 29.66 -2.98 29.51
N HIS A 53 30.90 -2.82 30.01
CA HIS A 53 31.25 -1.60 30.78
C HIS A 53 32.62 -0.96 30.55
N ILE A 54 32.70 0.34 30.84
CA ILE A 54 33.88 1.22 30.79
C ILE A 54 33.93 2.08 32.06
N THR A 55 35.05 2.04 32.79
CA THR A 55 35.34 3.00 33.88
C THR A 55 36.47 3.95 33.45
N ALA A 56 36.42 5.20 33.91
CA ALA A 56 37.37 6.25 33.52
C ALA A 56 37.76 7.10 34.73
N ILE A 57 38.98 7.63 34.72
CA ILE A 57 39.53 8.51 35.77
C ILE A 57 39.36 9.97 35.32
N LEU A 58 39.00 10.87 36.25
CA LEU A 58 38.86 12.30 35.94
C LEU A 58 40.19 12.90 35.47
N GLY A 59 40.16 13.65 34.36
CA GLY A 59 41.33 14.23 33.70
C GLY A 59 42.07 13.28 32.75
N GLU A 60 41.88 11.97 32.86
CA GLU A 60 42.46 10.98 31.95
C GLU A 60 41.71 10.88 30.62
N SER A 61 42.18 10.00 29.73
CA SER A 61 41.53 9.68 28.45
C SER A 61 40.94 8.27 28.47
N VAL A 62 39.79 8.07 27.82
CA VAL A 62 39.14 6.76 27.70
C VAL A 62 38.71 6.49 26.26
N VAL A 63 38.84 5.23 25.84
CA VAL A 63 38.40 4.76 24.53
C VAL A 63 37.09 4.00 24.65
N PHE A 64 36.04 4.53 24.05
CA PHE A 64 34.79 3.81 23.83
C PHE A 64 34.93 2.94 22.59
N ASN A 65 34.94 1.62 22.77
CA ASN A 65 35.01 0.66 21.67
C ASN A 65 33.69 0.62 20.89
N CYS A 66 33.76 0.77 19.58
CA CYS A 66 32.69 0.47 18.63
C CYS A 66 33.30 -0.27 17.44
N HIS A 67 32.93 -1.54 17.28
CA HIS A 67 33.37 -2.37 16.16
C HIS A 67 32.42 -2.26 14.98
N VAL A 68 32.98 -2.30 13.76
CA VAL A 68 32.24 -2.21 12.49
C VAL A 68 32.59 -3.40 11.62
N GLU A 69 31.57 -4.20 11.31
CA GLU A 69 31.66 -5.27 10.32
C GLU A 69 31.53 -4.68 8.91
N PHE A 70 32.60 -4.75 8.12
CA PHE A 70 32.57 -4.35 6.71
C PHE A 70 32.12 -5.52 5.82
N PRO A 71 31.12 -5.35 4.93
CA PRO A 71 30.74 -6.37 3.96
C PRO A 71 31.94 -6.80 3.13
N GLU A 72 32.14 -8.12 2.99
CA GLU A 72 33.19 -8.73 2.15
C GLU A 72 34.64 -8.29 2.51
N GLY A 73 34.83 -7.67 3.68
CA GLY A 73 36.12 -7.12 4.12
C GLY A 73 36.51 -5.79 3.45
N HIS A 74 35.59 -5.15 2.71
CA HIS A 74 35.88 -3.92 1.96
C HIS A 74 35.29 -2.67 2.66
N PRO A 75 36.10 -1.64 2.94
CA PRO A 75 35.60 -0.40 3.54
C PRO A 75 34.70 0.35 2.55
N VAL A 76 33.48 0.64 2.98
CA VAL A 76 32.46 1.39 2.23
C VAL A 76 32.09 2.68 2.97
N PRO A 77 31.70 3.77 2.30
CA PRO A 77 31.42 5.04 2.96
C PRO A 77 30.33 4.95 4.04
N TYR A 78 30.70 5.34 5.26
CA TYR A 78 29.83 5.33 6.44
C TYR A 78 29.86 6.67 7.18
N VAL A 79 28.73 7.03 7.80
CA VAL A 79 28.67 8.09 8.81
C VAL A 79 28.85 7.44 10.18
N LEU A 80 29.73 8.00 10.99
CA LEU A 80 29.89 7.66 12.41
C LEU A 80 29.22 8.73 13.26
N GLN A 81 28.37 8.32 14.20
CA GLN A 81 27.65 9.21 15.11
C GLN A 81 27.64 8.62 16.51
N TRP A 82 28.29 9.32 17.45
CA TRP A 82 28.26 9.01 18.88
C TRP A 82 27.35 9.98 19.62
N GLU A 83 26.48 9.46 20.49
CA GLU A 83 25.50 10.23 21.26
C GLU A 83 25.56 9.91 22.75
N LYS A 84 25.32 10.91 23.60
CA LYS A 84 25.06 10.74 25.03
C LYS A 84 23.56 10.84 25.30
N LYS A 85 22.99 9.85 26.00
CA LYS A 85 21.56 9.84 26.36
C LYS A 85 21.30 10.70 27.59
N VAL A 86 20.17 11.39 27.60
CA VAL A 86 19.79 12.36 28.65
C VAL A 86 18.42 12.03 29.28
N GLY A 87 18.16 10.74 29.48
CA GLY A 87 16.90 10.22 30.05
C GLY A 87 15.69 10.37 29.12
N GLU A 88 14.54 9.85 29.56
CA GLU A 88 13.34 9.71 28.72
C GLU A 88 12.65 11.03 28.30
N THR A 89 13.08 12.16 28.87
CA THR A 89 12.52 13.50 28.59
C THR A 89 13.55 14.52 28.09
N GLY A 90 14.82 14.13 27.96
CA GLY A 90 15.88 14.94 27.37
C GLY A 90 16.01 14.71 25.87
N GLN A 91 16.61 15.66 25.16
CA GLN A 91 17.09 15.44 23.79
C GLN A 91 18.53 14.91 23.87
N ASP A 92 18.82 13.83 23.15
CA ASP A 92 20.15 13.22 23.09
C ASP A 92 21.21 14.20 22.59
N ILE A 93 22.38 14.22 23.26
CA ILE A 93 23.48 15.13 22.93
C ILE A 93 24.41 14.43 21.93
N PRO A 94 24.54 14.90 20.68
CA PRO A 94 25.53 14.36 19.74
C PRO A 94 26.92 14.74 20.21
N ILE A 95 27.76 13.75 20.53
CA ILE A 95 29.11 13.96 21.08
C ILE A 95 30.10 14.18 19.93
N TYR A 96 30.04 13.32 18.91
CA TYR A 96 30.97 13.30 17.79
C TYR A 96 30.30 12.72 16.55
N ILE A 97 30.26 13.50 15.48
CA ILE A 97 29.77 13.07 14.15
C ILE A 97 30.89 13.26 13.14
N TRP A 98 31.17 12.21 12.36
CA TRP A 98 32.18 12.21 11.32
C TRP A 98 31.70 11.51 10.04
N TYR A 99 32.03 12.11 8.90
CA TYR A 99 31.88 11.57 7.56
C TYR A 99 32.97 12.17 6.66
N GLU A 100 33.43 11.42 5.65
CA GLU A 100 34.47 11.88 4.74
C GLU A 100 34.03 13.10 3.92
N SER A 101 34.98 14.00 3.65
CA SER A 101 34.75 15.30 2.97
C SER A 101 33.87 16.33 3.73
N TYR A 102 33.44 16.04 4.97
CA TYR A 102 32.72 16.99 5.83
C TYR A 102 33.53 17.34 7.09
N PRO A 103 33.37 18.55 7.66
CA PRO A 103 33.98 18.90 8.95
C PRO A 103 33.47 17.99 10.08
N THR A 104 34.37 17.53 10.95
CA THR A 104 34.01 16.86 12.21
C THR A 104 33.14 17.76 13.07
N HIS A 105 31.99 17.28 13.53
CA HIS A 105 31.13 18.01 14.46
C HIS A 105 31.21 17.37 15.84
N SER A 106 31.82 18.06 16.80
CA SER A 106 31.75 17.73 18.23
C SER A 106 30.57 18.45 18.90
N GLY A 107 29.95 17.82 19.89
CA GLY A 107 28.89 18.43 20.69
C GLY A 107 29.39 19.49 21.66
N GLU A 108 28.47 20.35 22.11
CA GLU A 108 28.73 21.40 23.09
C GLU A 108 29.29 20.82 24.40
N GLY A 109 30.50 21.23 24.77
CA GLY A 109 31.26 20.72 25.93
C GLY A 109 32.25 19.59 25.61
N TYR A 110 32.30 19.10 24.37
CA TYR A 110 33.20 18.05 23.90
C TYR A 110 34.24 18.55 22.87
N GLU A 111 34.17 19.82 22.46
CA GLU A 111 35.10 20.45 21.51
C GLU A 111 36.57 20.26 21.96
N GLY A 112 37.41 19.78 21.03
CA GLY A 112 38.82 19.52 21.29
C GLY A 112 39.12 18.37 22.24
N ARG A 113 38.12 17.73 22.87
CA ARG A 113 38.29 16.57 23.76
C ARG A 113 38.11 15.23 23.07
N VAL A 114 37.27 15.19 22.03
CA VAL A 114 36.96 13.96 21.28
C VAL A 114 37.82 13.79 20.03
N SER A 115 38.22 12.55 19.77
CA SER A 115 39.00 12.15 18.60
C SER A 115 38.65 10.73 18.16
N ARG A 116 38.77 10.44 16.85
CA ARG A 116 38.66 9.06 16.35
C ARG A 116 39.93 8.29 16.71
N VAL A 117 39.77 7.04 17.14
CA VAL A 117 40.90 6.12 17.32
C VAL A 117 41.56 5.79 15.96
N SER A 118 42.85 5.44 15.95
CA SER A 118 43.55 5.00 14.73
C SER A 118 42.92 3.71 14.18
N PRO A 119 42.77 3.54 12.85
CA PRO A 119 42.26 2.30 12.26
C PRO A 119 43.05 1.05 12.66
N ASP A 120 44.37 1.18 12.85
CA ASP A 120 45.31 0.11 13.23
C ASP A 120 45.29 -0.24 14.74
N SER A 121 44.41 0.39 15.51
CA SER A 121 44.28 0.17 16.95
C SER A 121 43.46 -1.10 17.25
N PRO A 122 43.77 -1.87 18.31
CA PRO A 122 42.97 -3.03 18.71
C PRO A 122 41.50 -2.68 19.07
N TYR A 123 41.20 -1.41 19.33
CA TYR A 123 39.83 -0.94 19.55
C TYR A 123 39.05 -0.68 18.25
N GLY A 124 39.68 -0.71 17.06
CA GLY A 124 38.99 -0.55 15.77
C GLY A 124 38.61 0.89 15.39
N ALA A 125 38.29 1.07 14.10
CA ALA A 125 38.27 2.38 13.42
C ALA A 125 37.06 3.29 13.71
N ALA A 126 35.98 2.79 14.33
CA ALA A 126 34.80 3.59 14.71
C ALA A 126 34.80 4.03 16.18
N SER A 127 35.82 3.61 16.92
CA SER A 127 35.96 3.88 18.36
C SER A 127 36.31 5.34 18.65
N LEU A 128 35.77 5.83 19.76
CA LEU A 128 35.88 7.23 20.19
C LEU A 128 36.86 7.34 21.35
N ASN A 129 37.90 8.13 21.19
CA ASN A 129 38.79 8.54 22.29
C ASN A 129 38.30 9.88 22.85
N LEU A 130 37.79 9.86 24.08
CA LEU A 130 37.41 11.05 24.84
C LEU A 130 38.50 11.35 25.87
N THR A 131 39.17 12.49 25.69
CA THR A 131 40.28 12.95 26.52
C THR A 131 39.82 13.96 27.57
N ASN A 132 40.56 14.08 28.69
CA ASN A 132 40.25 15.00 29.79
C ASN A 132 38.81 14.79 30.31
N ILE A 133 38.56 13.59 30.85
CA ILE A 133 37.26 13.12 31.35
C ILE A 133 36.77 13.96 32.54
N ARG A 134 35.48 14.29 32.55
CA ARG A 134 34.79 15.11 33.55
C ARG A 134 33.64 14.35 34.19
N GLU A 135 33.24 14.76 35.39
CA GLU A 135 32.05 14.22 36.09
C GLU A 135 30.77 14.42 35.25
N SER A 136 30.69 15.51 34.48
CA SER A 136 29.64 15.76 33.48
C SER A 136 29.52 14.71 32.38
N ASP A 137 30.55 13.89 32.18
CA ASP A 137 30.60 12.90 31.11
C ASP A 137 29.99 11.55 31.58
N GLN A 138 29.62 11.38 32.85
CA GLN A 138 28.90 10.16 33.29
C GLN A 138 27.51 10.05 32.63
N GLY A 139 27.18 8.90 32.06
CA GLY A 139 25.88 8.61 31.45
C GLY A 139 25.95 7.45 30.44
N TRP A 140 24.86 7.23 29.71
CA TRP A 140 24.79 6.23 28.63
C TRP A 140 25.31 6.81 27.32
N TYR A 141 26.04 5.98 26.56
CA TYR A 141 26.64 6.30 25.28
C TYR A 141 26.13 5.33 24.21
N GLU A 142 25.78 5.81 23.02
CA GLU A 142 25.39 4.98 21.88
C GLU A 142 26.29 5.29 20.67
N CYS A 143 26.82 4.23 20.04
CA CYS A 143 27.52 4.32 18.75
C CYS A 143 26.54 3.95 17.61
N LYS A 144 26.37 4.84 16.64
CA LYS A 144 25.60 4.62 15.42
C LYS A 144 26.51 4.68 14.21
N VAL A 145 26.43 3.66 13.35
CA VAL A 145 27.21 3.55 12.11
C VAL A 145 26.26 3.33 10.95
N VAL A 146 26.24 4.28 10.01
CA VAL A 146 25.25 4.33 8.92
C VAL A 146 25.95 4.23 7.58
N PHE A 147 25.79 3.10 6.88
CA PHE A 147 26.32 2.89 5.54
C PHE A 147 25.45 3.58 4.47
N LEU A 148 26.03 4.50 3.70
CA LEU A 148 25.25 5.39 2.83
C LEU A 148 24.68 4.73 1.57
N ASN A 149 25.24 3.59 1.15
CA ASN A 149 24.90 2.90 -0.10
C ASN A 149 24.05 1.64 0.06
N ARG A 150 23.38 1.43 1.21
CA ARG A 150 22.56 0.22 1.47
C ARG A 150 21.21 0.56 2.13
N PRO A 151 20.07 -0.03 1.71
CA PRO A 151 18.82 0.09 2.46
C PRO A 151 18.91 -0.66 3.80
N PRO A 152 18.21 -0.19 4.85
CA PRO A 152 18.33 -0.73 6.21
C PRO A 152 17.54 -2.03 6.40
N ASN A 153 18.13 -3.17 6.02
CA ASN A 153 17.60 -4.49 6.36
C ASN A 153 17.90 -4.83 7.83
N GLN A 154 16.97 -4.40 8.70
CA GLN A 154 17.00 -4.51 10.18
C GLN A 154 18.12 -3.72 10.88
N PRO A 155 17.87 -3.13 12.06
CA PRO A 155 18.93 -2.62 12.91
C PRO A 155 19.67 -3.80 13.53
N LYS A 156 20.98 -3.94 13.25
CA LYS A 156 21.88 -4.61 14.20
C LYS A 156 22.08 -3.64 15.38
N ASN A 157 21.93 -4.14 16.60
CA ASN A 157 21.96 -3.34 17.82
C ASN A 157 23.30 -2.59 17.97
N GLY A 158 23.24 -1.35 18.47
CA GLY A 158 24.40 -0.71 19.06
C GLY A 158 24.78 -1.41 20.38
N THR A 159 26.07 -1.46 20.69
CA THR A 159 26.54 -1.95 22.00
C THR A 159 26.24 -0.91 23.07
N TRP A 160 25.45 -1.31 24.07
CA TRP A 160 25.13 -0.52 25.25
C TRP A 160 26.21 -0.75 26.33
N PHE A 161 26.11 -0.07 27.48
CA PHE A 161 27.06 -0.29 28.59
C PHE A 161 26.39 -0.24 30.00
N HIS A 162 26.36 -1.34 30.77
CA HIS A 162 25.86 -1.46 32.17
C HIS A 162 26.91 -2.04 33.14
N LEU A 163 26.90 -1.61 34.41
CA LEU A 163 27.96 -1.91 35.40
C LEU A 163 27.41 -2.69 36.62
N ASP A 164 27.72 -3.98 36.70
CA ASP A 164 27.24 -4.86 37.77
C ASP A 164 28.21 -4.99 38.95
N ALA A 165 27.65 -5.31 40.12
CA ALA A 165 28.37 -5.69 41.33
C ALA A 165 27.78 -7.00 41.89
N ILE A 166 28.64 -7.92 42.34
CA ILE A 166 28.21 -9.14 43.04
C ILE A 166 27.71 -8.75 44.43
N ILE A 167 26.62 -9.38 44.87
CA ILE A 167 26.05 -9.21 46.21
C ILE A 167 25.93 -10.59 46.87
N LEU A 168 26.65 -10.80 47.97
CA LEU A 168 26.55 -11.98 48.83
C LEU A 168 25.80 -11.62 50.10
N ASN A 169 24.63 -12.25 50.31
CA ASN A 169 23.81 -12.07 51.49
C ASN A 169 24.05 -13.21 52.49
N CYS A 170 24.21 -12.88 53.77
CA CYS A 170 24.32 -13.84 54.86
C CYS A 170 23.50 -13.36 56.06
N GLN A 171 22.54 -14.17 56.49
CA GLN A 171 21.62 -13.88 57.59
C GLN A 171 21.75 -14.98 58.64
N ALA A 172 21.78 -14.59 59.92
CA ALA A 172 21.83 -15.51 61.05
C ALA A 172 21.04 -14.94 62.23
N GLU A 173 20.38 -15.81 62.98
CA GLU A 173 19.61 -15.47 64.18
C GLU A 173 20.25 -16.10 65.42
N GLY A 174 20.12 -15.43 66.57
CA GLY A 174 20.66 -15.92 67.83
C GLY A 174 20.44 -14.93 68.98
N THR A 175 20.63 -15.40 70.21
CA THR A 175 20.52 -14.59 71.43
C THR A 175 21.78 -14.83 72.28
N PRO A 176 22.63 -13.81 72.52
CA PRO A 176 22.60 -12.46 71.93
C PRO A 176 22.71 -12.47 70.40
N THR A 177 22.26 -11.39 69.74
CA THR A 177 22.32 -11.25 68.28
C THR A 177 23.76 -11.42 67.78
N PRO A 178 24.02 -12.27 66.76
CA PRO A 178 25.37 -12.51 66.30
C PRO A 178 25.93 -11.39 65.40
N GLU A 179 27.22 -11.11 65.51
CA GLU A 179 27.99 -10.34 64.52
C GLU A 179 28.27 -11.20 63.28
N ILE A 180 28.22 -10.60 62.08
CA ILE A 180 28.59 -11.28 60.82
C ILE A 180 29.98 -10.80 60.38
N LEU A 181 30.91 -11.74 60.24
CA LEU A 181 32.28 -11.53 59.77
C LEU A 181 32.47 -12.25 58.43
N TRP A 182 33.08 -11.59 57.44
CA TRP A 182 33.36 -12.19 56.13
C TRP A 182 34.83 -12.57 55.99
N TYR A 183 35.06 -13.76 55.43
CA TYR A 183 36.37 -14.30 55.10
C TYR A 183 36.36 -14.74 53.62
N LYS A 184 37.49 -14.59 52.93
CA LYS A 184 37.75 -15.08 51.57
C LYS A 184 38.99 -15.97 51.63
N ASP A 185 38.87 -17.21 51.18
CA ASP A 185 39.99 -18.18 51.16
C ASP A 185 40.71 -18.26 52.53
N ALA A 186 39.91 -18.33 53.60
CA ALA A 186 40.30 -18.32 55.03
C ALA A 186 41.00 -17.03 55.57
N ASN A 187 41.11 -15.96 54.78
CA ASN A 187 41.60 -14.64 55.22
C ASN A 187 40.41 -13.68 55.47
N PRO A 188 40.46 -12.76 56.46
CA PRO A 188 39.37 -11.82 56.68
C PRO A 188 39.22 -10.84 55.51
N VAL A 189 37.97 -10.43 55.21
CA VAL A 189 37.65 -9.50 54.12
C VAL A 189 37.56 -8.07 54.67
N ASP A 190 38.63 -7.31 54.51
CA ASP A 190 38.64 -5.87 54.82
C ASP A 190 37.93 -5.05 53.71
N PRO A 191 37.08 -4.07 54.07
CA PRO A 191 36.48 -3.15 53.10
C PRO A 191 37.51 -2.34 52.32
N SER A 192 37.27 -2.17 51.02
CA SER A 192 38.18 -1.53 50.06
C SER A 192 37.44 -0.57 49.12
N SER A 193 38.12 -0.04 48.09
CA SER A 193 37.48 0.73 47.02
C SER A 193 36.62 -0.12 46.05
N THR A 194 36.73 -1.45 46.11
CA THR A 194 35.95 -2.41 45.30
C THR A 194 35.01 -3.27 46.14
N ILE A 195 35.34 -3.53 47.40
CA ILE A 195 34.58 -4.42 48.30
C ILE A 195 33.98 -3.60 49.45
N GLY A 196 32.66 -3.66 49.62
CA GLY A 196 31.95 -2.98 50.71
C GLY A 196 31.05 -3.92 51.49
N ILE A 197 31.01 -3.75 52.81
CA ILE A 197 30.12 -4.50 53.71
C ILE A 197 29.00 -3.55 54.17
N PHE A 198 27.76 -4.01 54.06
CA PHE A 198 26.53 -3.27 54.27
C PHE A 198 25.58 -4.04 55.20
N ASN A 199 24.48 -3.39 55.62
CA ASN A 199 23.40 -3.96 56.45
C ASN A 199 23.94 -4.71 57.69
N ASP A 200 24.73 -4.02 58.51
CA ASP A 200 25.32 -4.54 59.76
C ASP A 200 26.08 -5.87 59.61
N GLY A 201 26.73 -6.06 58.46
CA GLY A 201 27.53 -7.24 58.13
C GLY A 201 26.79 -8.27 57.27
N THR A 202 25.47 -8.16 57.11
CA THR A 202 24.66 -9.18 56.41
C THR A 202 24.78 -9.14 54.88
N GLU A 203 25.35 -8.09 54.29
CA GLU A 203 25.47 -7.93 52.84
C GLU A 203 26.91 -7.54 52.44
N LEU A 204 27.61 -8.40 51.70
CA LEU A 204 28.93 -8.13 51.12
C LEU A 204 28.77 -7.83 49.62
N ARG A 205 29.13 -6.62 49.18
CA ARG A 205 29.10 -6.19 47.77
C ARG A 205 30.51 -6.11 47.19
N ILE A 206 30.70 -6.65 45.99
CA ILE A 206 31.97 -6.64 45.23
C ILE A 206 31.71 -5.97 43.87
N SER A 207 32.22 -4.76 43.72
CA SER A 207 32.11 -3.92 42.52
C SER A 207 33.41 -3.94 41.71
N ASN A 208 33.33 -3.84 40.38
CA ASN A 208 34.51 -3.90 39.49
C ASN A 208 35.29 -5.22 39.63
N ILE A 209 34.56 -6.32 39.45
CA ILE A 209 34.98 -7.71 39.71
C ILE A 209 36.18 -8.11 38.84
N ARG A 210 37.17 -8.76 39.46
CA ARG A 210 38.43 -9.21 38.84
C ARG A 210 38.68 -10.69 39.09
N HIS A 211 39.69 -11.24 38.40
CA HIS A 211 40.12 -12.63 38.60
C HIS A 211 40.62 -12.92 40.03
N GLU A 212 41.11 -11.90 40.74
CA GLU A 212 41.52 -11.98 42.15
C GLU A 212 40.34 -12.09 43.14
N ASP A 213 39.12 -11.69 42.73
CA ASP A 213 37.90 -11.85 43.53
C ASP A 213 37.31 -13.27 43.47
N ILE A 214 37.86 -14.17 42.63
CA ILE A 214 37.50 -15.59 42.65
C ILE A 214 38.00 -16.21 43.96
N GLY A 215 37.13 -16.92 44.69
CA GLY A 215 37.47 -17.53 45.97
C GLY A 215 36.27 -18.13 46.70
N ASP A 216 36.54 -18.84 47.79
CA ASP A 216 35.53 -19.33 48.72
C ASP A 216 35.25 -18.27 49.79
N TYR A 217 34.07 -17.65 49.74
CA TYR A 217 33.64 -16.61 50.68
C TYR A 217 32.83 -17.23 51.82
N THR A 218 33.42 -17.24 53.01
CA THR A 218 32.80 -17.73 54.24
C THR A 218 32.24 -16.54 55.03
N CYS A 219 30.93 -16.51 55.23
CA CYS A 219 30.35 -15.68 56.30
C CYS A 219 30.34 -16.46 57.61
N ILE A 220 30.64 -15.76 58.71
CA ILE A 220 30.77 -16.30 60.05
C ILE A 220 29.86 -15.51 60.97
N ALA A 221 28.88 -16.17 61.60
CA ALA A 221 27.99 -15.56 62.58
C ALA A 221 28.44 -15.94 64.00
N ARG A 222 28.68 -14.95 64.87
CA ARG A 222 29.28 -15.16 66.19
C ARG A 222 28.59 -14.36 67.29
N ASN A 223 28.38 -14.96 68.46
CA ASN A 223 27.93 -14.25 69.66
C ASN A 223 28.72 -14.72 70.91
N GLY A 224 28.23 -14.38 72.11
CA GLY A 224 28.86 -14.81 73.37
C GLY A 224 28.81 -16.32 73.65
N GLU A 225 27.88 -17.04 73.02
CA GLU A 225 27.64 -18.47 73.24
C GLU A 225 28.37 -19.36 72.23
N GLY A 226 28.73 -18.83 71.05
CA GLY A 226 29.42 -19.62 70.02
C GLY A 226 29.58 -18.93 68.67
N GLN A 227 29.93 -19.74 67.67
CA GLN A 227 30.21 -19.32 66.29
C GLN A 227 29.74 -20.39 65.30
N ILE A 228 29.07 -19.98 64.23
CA ILE A 228 28.71 -20.81 63.07
C ILE A 228 29.21 -20.15 61.78
N SER A 229 29.28 -20.91 60.68
CA SER A 229 29.77 -20.37 59.40
C SER A 229 29.13 -21.06 58.19
N HIS A 230 29.01 -20.34 57.09
CA HIS A 230 28.53 -20.83 55.80
C HIS A 230 29.42 -20.28 54.67
N THR A 231 29.69 -21.09 53.64
CA THR A 231 30.65 -20.75 52.58
C THR A 231 29.99 -20.83 51.20
N ALA A 232 30.10 -19.75 50.43
CA ALA A 232 29.66 -19.67 49.04
C ALA A 232 30.86 -19.37 48.13
N ARG A 233 30.99 -20.09 47.01
CA ARG A 233 32.10 -19.90 46.08
C ARG A 233 31.77 -18.86 45.01
N VAL A 234 32.58 -17.81 44.92
CA VAL A 234 32.53 -16.85 43.83
C VAL A 234 33.42 -17.35 42.68
N ILE A 235 32.87 -17.32 41.47
CA ILE A 235 33.58 -17.60 40.22
C ILE A 235 33.26 -16.51 39.20
N ILE A 236 34.22 -16.20 38.32
CA ILE A 236 33.89 -15.56 37.04
C ILE A 236 33.28 -16.63 36.15
N ALA A 237 32.01 -16.47 35.82
CA ALA A 237 31.31 -17.28 34.85
C ALA A 237 31.28 -16.58 33.49
N GLY A 238 31.25 -17.37 32.42
CA GLY A 238 31.11 -16.91 31.04
C GLY A 238 30.19 -17.86 30.28
N GLY A 239 29.37 -17.28 29.40
CA GLY A 239 28.46 -18.03 28.54
C GLY A 239 29.19 -18.99 27.60
N ALA A 240 28.43 -19.86 26.95
CA ALA A 240 28.98 -20.79 25.97
C ALA A 240 29.36 -20.08 24.66
N VAL A 241 30.61 -20.23 24.24
CA VAL A 241 31.18 -19.66 23.01
C VAL A 241 31.54 -20.78 22.04
N ILE A 242 31.07 -20.66 20.80
CA ILE A 242 31.37 -21.57 19.69
C ILE A 242 32.81 -21.34 19.24
N MET A 243 33.64 -22.37 19.39
CA MET A 243 35.05 -22.39 18.98
C MET A 243 35.23 -22.86 17.53
N VAL A 244 34.40 -23.80 17.08
CA VAL A 244 34.40 -24.34 15.72
C VAL A 244 32.97 -24.29 15.18
N PRO A 245 32.57 -23.22 14.47
CA PRO A 245 31.24 -23.11 13.90
C PRO A 245 31.06 -24.08 12.71
N PRO A 246 29.82 -24.45 12.37
CA PRO A 246 29.54 -25.29 11.22
C PRO A 246 29.76 -24.53 9.91
N THR A 247 30.20 -25.24 8.88
CA THR A 247 30.45 -24.71 7.53
C THR A 247 29.49 -25.32 6.52
N ASN A 248 29.08 -24.53 5.53
CA ASN A 248 28.23 -24.98 4.41
C ASN A 248 28.84 -26.21 3.71
N GLN A 249 28.00 -27.19 3.36
CA GLN A 249 28.44 -28.43 2.70
C GLN A 249 27.53 -28.84 1.56
N THR A 250 28.14 -29.44 0.54
CA THR A 250 27.45 -30.14 -0.56
C THR A 250 27.73 -31.63 -0.46
N LYS A 251 26.69 -32.46 -0.66
CA LYS A 251 26.74 -33.92 -0.57
C LYS A 251 25.82 -34.56 -1.60
N LEU A 252 26.13 -35.78 -2.03
CA LEU A 252 25.25 -36.57 -2.90
C LEU A 252 24.18 -37.29 -2.06
N GLU A 253 22.97 -37.44 -2.62
CA GLU A 253 21.88 -38.25 -2.06
C GLU A 253 22.38 -39.68 -1.78
N GLY A 254 22.29 -40.13 -0.52
CA GLY A 254 22.88 -41.37 -0.01
C GLY A 254 24.17 -41.22 0.81
N GLU A 255 24.88 -40.10 0.74
CA GLU A 255 26.14 -39.89 1.50
C GLU A 255 25.93 -39.60 3.00
N LYS A 256 27.03 -39.53 3.75
CA LYS A 256 27.11 -39.03 5.12
C LYS A 256 27.57 -37.57 5.16
N VAL A 257 26.91 -36.75 5.97
CA VAL A 257 27.38 -35.39 6.32
C VAL A 257 27.71 -35.30 7.81
N GLN A 258 28.62 -34.39 8.16
CA GLN A 258 28.90 -33.98 9.54
C GLN A 258 29.09 -32.47 9.60
N PHE A 259 28.29 -31.77 10.40
CA PHE A 259 28.49 -30.36 10.74
C PHE A 259 29.13 -30.27 12.13
N ASN A 260 30.30 -29.65 12.23
CA ASN A 260 30.97 -29.43 13.51
C ASN A 260 30.27 -28.29 14.27
N CYS A 261 30.17 -28.40 15.60
CA CYS A 261 29.79 -27.28 16.46
C CYS A 261 30.43 -27.46 17.84
N GLU A 262 31.73 -27.22 17.91
CA GLU A 262 32.49 -27.35 19.15
C GLU A 262 32.44 -26.03 19.91
N ALA A 263 32.14 -26.07 21.22
CA ALA A 263 32.00 -24.89 22.05
C ALA A 263 32.65 -25.08 23.43
N LYS A 264 32.98 -23.96 24.09
CA LYS A 264 33.56 -23.89 25.44
C LYS A 264 32.77 -22.91 26.29
N ALA A 265 32.73 -23.13 27.59
CA ALA A 265 32.03 -22.27 28.55
C ALA A 265 32.71 -22.29 29.92
N GLN A 266 32.34 -21.38 30.82
CA GLN A 266 32.79 -21.38 32.21
C GLN A 266 31.61 -21.16 33.17
N PRO A 267 31.18 -22.18 33.96
CA PRO A 267 31.70 -23.54 34.00
C PRO A 267 31.49 -24.31 32.69
N GLY A 268 32.26 -25.39 32.50
CA GLY A 268 32.34 -26.14 31.24
C GLY A 268 31.13 -26.99 30.86
N ASN A 269 29.96 -26.79 31.47
CA ASN A 269 28.74 -27.55 31.25
C ASN A 269 27.98 -27.14 29.98
N VAL A 270 28.63 -27.27 28.81
CA VAL A 270 28.03 -26.92 27.51
C VAL A 270 26.90 -27.89 27.13
N THR A 271 25.72 -27.34 26.90
CA THR A 271 24.61 -28.01 26.18
C THR A 271 24.63 -27.55 24.73
N VAL A 272 24.58 -28.49 23.79
CA VAL A 272 24.50 -28.22 22.34
C VAL A 272 23.16 -28.74 21.81
N LYS A 273 22.40 -27.88 21.14
CA LYS A 273 21.18 -28.22 20.40
C LYS A 273 21.35 -27.94 18.92
N TRP A 274 20.58 -28.66 18.11
CA TRP A 274 20.54 -28.50 16.66
C TRP A 274 19.11 -28.35 16.19
N PHE A 275 18.88 -27.35 15.35
CA PHE A 275 17.57 -27.01 14.79
C PHE A 275 17.61 -26.97 13.26
N ARG A 276 16.47 -27.24 12.64
CA ARG A 276 16.18 -27.00 11.23
C ARG A 276 14.76 -26.45 11.14
N GLU A 277 14.55 -25.40 10.35
CA GLU A 277 13.22 -24.77 10.16
C GLU A 277 12.54 -24.35 11.49
N GLY A 278 13.35 -24.07 12.53
CA GLY A 278 12.89 -23.72 13.89
C GLY A 278 12.62 -24.92 14.82
N ALA A 279 12.57 -26.15 14.30
CA ALA A 279 12.31 -27.36 15.07
C ALA A 279 13.62 -28.11 15.44
N PRO A 280 13.72 -28.75 16.62
CA PRO A 280 14.86 -29.57 16.99
C PRO A 280 15.03 -30.77 16.05
N VAL A 281 16.25 -31.01 15.54
CA VAL A 281 16.50 -32.05 14.52
C VAL A 281 16.23 -33.50 14.97
N LYS A 282 16.07 -33.73 16.27
CA LYS A 282 15.67 -35.02 16.86
C LYS A 282 14.15 -35.24 16.89
N GLU A 283 13.36 -34.18 16.81
CA GLU A 283 11.89 -34.22 16.85
C GLU A 283 11.30 -34.26 15.42
N LEU A 284 12.13 -34.02 14.40
CA LEU A 284 11.77 -34.18 13.00
C LEU A 284 11.78 -35.67 12.63
N ALA A 285 10.59 -36.29 12.53
CA ALA A 285 10.42 -37.70 12.19
C ALA A 285 11.06 -38.13 10.85
N SER A 286 11.33 -37.20 9.93
CA SER A 286 12.08 -37.45 8.69
C SER A 286 13.58 -37.71 8.93
N LEU A 287 14.13 -37.22 10.05
CA LEU A 287 15.54 -37.19 10.41
C LEU A 287 15.87 -38.02 11.66
N GLU A 288 14.91 -38.25 12.55
CA GLU A 288 15.04 -38.95 13.85
C GLU A 288 15.93 -40.21 13.80
N THR A 289 15.69 -41.09 12.82
CA THR A 289 16.40 -42.37 12.66
C THR A 289 17.76 -42.27 11.96
N ARG A 290 18.11 -41.10 11.42
CA ARG A 290 19.32 -40.85 10.59
C ARG A 290 20.27 -39.82 11.21
N VAL A 291 19.82 -39.12 12.25
CA VAL A 291 20.56 -38.09 12.99
C VAL A 291 21.36 -38.69 14.13
N THR A 292 22.57 -38.16 14.36
CA THR A 292 23.33 -38.40 15.60
C THR A 292 24.07 -37.13 15.98
N ILE A 293 23.88 -36.65 17.22
CA ILE A 293 24.68 -35.56 17.79
C ILE A 293 25.81 -36.20 18.62
N LYS A 294 27.05 -35.84 18.33
CA LYS A 294 28.24 -36.33 19.03
C LYS A 294 28.44 -35.66 20.38
N ARG A 295 29.34 -36.23 21.21
CA ARG A 295 29.82 -35.63 22.47
C ARG A 295 30.53 -34.28 22.29
N ASP A 296 31.12 -34.04 21.12
CA ASP A 296 31.78 -32.78 20.75
C ASP A 296 30.80 -31.70 20.22
N GLY A 297 29.50 -31.99 20.20
CA GLY A 297 28.46 -31.09 19.68
C GLY A 297 28.14 -31.25 18.19
N SER A 298 28.97 -31.97 17.42
CA SER A 298 28.75 -32.10 15.96
C SER A 298 27.49 -32.90 15.61
N LEU A 299 26.72 -32.40 14.64
CA LEU A 299 25.60 -33.09 14.02
C LEU A 299 26.08 -33.99 12.89
N VAL A 300 25.63 -35.24 12.86
CA VAL A 300 25.81 -36.20 11.77
C VAL A 300 24.43 -36.57 11.20
N ILE A 301 24.32 -36.63 9.87
CA ILE A 301 23.15 -37.19 9.17
C ILE A 301 23.65 -38.29 8.23
N ASN A 302 23.05 -39.49 8.28
CA ASN A 302 23.47 -40.64 7.48
C ASN A 302 22.32 -41.65 7.27
N PRO A 303 21.98 -42.02 6.02
CA PRO A 303 22.33 -41.34 4.77
C PRO A 303 21.59 -39.99 4.65
N VAL A 304 22.05 -39.09 3.78
CA VAL A 304 21.30 -37.86 3.41
C VAL A 304 20.28 -38.12 2.30
N SER A 305 19.13 -37.45 2.38
CA SER A 305 18.04 -37.43 1.40
C SER A 305 18.02 -36.09 0.66
N SER A 306 17.49 -36.02 -0.57
CA SER A 306 17.27 -34.74 -1.28
C SER A 306 16.47 -33.72 -0.44
N ASP A 307 15.52 -34.20 0.37
CA ASP A 307 14.70 -33.38 1.26
C ASP A 307 15.42 -32.94 2.57
N ASP A 308 16.69 -33.34 2.77
CA ASP A 308 17.55 -32.83 3.86
C ASP A 308 18.17 -31.46 3.53
N SER A 309 18.06 -30.99 2.29
CA SER A 309 18.63 -29.70 1.86
C SER A 309 18.01 -28.54 2.63
N GLY A 310 18.83 -27.66 3.22
CA GLY A 310 18.33 -26.57 4.06
C GLY A 310 19.38 -26.00 5.02
N GLN A 311 18.96 -25.02 5.84
CA GLN A 311 19.80 -24.40 6.85
C GLN A 311 19.66 -25.12 8.20
N TYR A 312 20.79 -25.53 8.76
CA TYR A 312 20.91 -26.14 10.08
C TYR A 312 21.55 -25.13 11.04
N LEU A 313 20.91 -24.91 12.19
CA LEU A 313 21.35 -24.00 13.24
C LEU A 313 21.86 -24.82 14.43
N CYS A 314 23.08 -24.56 14.86
CA CYS A 314 23.59 -24.98 16.16
C CYS A 314 23.33 -23.88 17.20
N GLU A 315 22.86 -24.26 18.38
CA GLU A 315 22.69 -23.41 19.56
C GLU A 315 23.51 -24.01 20.71
N VAL A 316 24.27 -23.18 21.41
CA VAL A 316 25.08 -23.59 22.57
C VAL A 316 24.77 -22.72 23.79
N SER A 317 24.64 -23.35 24.96
CA SER A 317 24.45 -22.66 26.24
C SER A 317 24.93 -23.50 27.41
N ASN A 318 25.46 -22.86 28.45
CA ASN A 318 25.70 -23.45 29.77
C ASN A 318 24.70 -22.96 30.84
N GLY A 319 23.64 -22.25 30.42
CA GLY A 319 22.67 -21.60 31.32
C GLY A 319 23.11 -20.23 31.85
N ILE A 320 24.18 -19.64 31.30
CA ILE A 320 24.74 -18.36 31.73
C ILE A 320 24.88 -17.44 30.52
N GLY A 321 24.25 -16.27 30.58
CA GLY A 321 24.11 -15.37 29.42
C GLY A 321 23.18 -15.92 28.34
N GLU A 322 23.02 -15.16 27.26
CA GLU A 322 22.21 -15.58 26.11
C GLU A 322 22.85 -16.76 25.34
N PRO A 323 22.07 -17.71 24.78
CA PRO A 323 22.61 -18.80 23.97
C PRO A 323 23.31 -18.29 22.71
N GLN A 324 24.56 -18.67 22.48
CA GLN A 324 25.22 -18.37 21.21
C GLN A 324 24.76 -19.36 20.13
N SER A 325 24.65 -18.91 18.88
CA SER A 325 24.29 -19.78 17.77
C SER A 325 25.10 -19.50 16.50
N ALA A 326 25.22 -20.52 15.66
CA ALA A 326 25.88 -20.47 14.35
C ALA A 326 25.19 -21.44 13.38
N SER A 327 25.18 -21.14 12.08
CA SER A 327 24.40 -21.93 11.11
C SER A 327 25.19 -22.26 9.84
N ALA A 328 24.81 -23.37 9.21
CA ALA A 328 25.36 -23.82 7.93
C ALA A 328 24.25 -24.35 7.01
N TYR A 329 24.48 -24.25 5.71
CA TYR A 329 23.58 -24.79 4.68
C TYR A 329 24.04 -26.17 4.21
N LEU A 330 23.11 -27.12 4.12
CA LEU A 330 23.26 -28.39 3.45
C LEU A 330 22.65 -28.32 2.05
N ASN A 331 23.47 -28.56 1.02
CA ASN A 331 23.05 -28.77 -0.35
C ASN A 331 23.11 -30.27 -0.67
N VAL A 332 21.98 -30.94 -0.89
CA VAL A 332 21.96 -32.36 -1.31
C VAL A 332 21.71 -32.47 -2.80
N GLU A 333 22.72 -32.94 -3.52
CA GLU A 333 22.72 -33.14 -4.97
C GLU A 333 22.28 -34.56 -5.35
N TYR A 334 21.55 -34.67 -6.45
CA TYR A 334 20.99 -35.91 -6.98
C TYR A 334 20.83 -35.85 -8.50
N PRO A 335 20.91 -37.00 -9.22
CA PRO A 335 20.66 -37.05 -10.65
C PRO A 335 19.27 -36.51 -11.02
N ALA A 336 19.15 -35.85 -12.18
CA ALA A 336 17.87 -35.28 -12.59
C ALA A 336 16.78 -36.38 -12.72
N LYS A 337 15.65 -36.18 -12.03
CA LYS A 337 14.60 -37.20 -11.84
C LYS A 337 13.21 -36.68 -12.22
N VAL A 338 12.45 -37.49 -12.97
CA VAL A 338 11.04 -37.19 -13.33
C VAL A 338 10.15 -37.53 -12.14
N THR A 339 9.41 -36.55 -11.62
CA THR A 339 8.56 -36.70 -10.42
C THR A 339 7.13 -37.15 -10.73
N PHE A 340 6.64 -36.85 -11.93
CA PHE A 340 5.30 -37.23 -12.38
C PHE A 340 5.29 -37.43 -13.90
N THR A 341 4.52 -38.42 -14.37
CA THR A 341 4.23 -38.60 -15.79
C THR A 341 2.71 -38.67 -15.98
N PRO A 342 2.08 -37.71 -16.68
CA PRO A 342 0.67 -37.80 -17.03
C PRO A 342 0.48 -38.82 -18.16
N THR A 343 -0.54 -39.68 -18.06
CA THR A 343 -0.84 -40.69 -19.08
C THR A 343 -1.22 -40.06 -20.43
N ILE A 344 -1.93 -38.92 -20.40
CA ILE A 344 -2.39 -38.18 -21.58
C ILE A 344 -2.05 -36.69 -21.38
N GLN A 345 -1.62 -36.01 -22.45
CA GLN A 345 -1.56 -34.55 -22.53
C GLN A 345 -2.24 -34.07 -23.82
N TYR A 346 -2.66 -32.81 -23.86
CA TYR A 346 -3.40 -32.25 -24.99
C TYR A 346 -2.70 -31.02 -25.59
N LEU A 347 -2.76 -30.89 -26.92
CA LEU A 347 -2.20 -29.75 -27.66
C LEU A 347 -3.28 -29.03 -28.50
N PRO A 348 -3.45 -27.69 -28.38
CA PRO A 348 -4.43 -26.92 -29.14
C PRO A 348 -4.03 -26.73 -30.60
N PHE A 349 -4.74 -27.38 -31.52
CA PHE A 349 -4.51 -27.31 -32.96
C PHE A 349 -4.40 -25.86 -33.50
N ARG A 350 -3.39 -25.61 -34.34
CA ARG A 350 -2.98 -24.31 -34.93
C ARG A 350 -2.56 -23.20 -33.94
N LEU A 351 -2.70 -23.39 -32.64
CA LEU A 351 -2.20 -22.48 -31.61
C LEU A 351 -0.82 -22.94 -31.09
N ALA A 352 -0.23 -22.17 -30.17
CA ALA A 352 0.92 -22.62 -29.40
C ALA A 352 0.46 -23.54 -28.26
N GLY A 353 1.27 -24.54 -27.91
CA GLY A 353 0.94 -25.53 -26.87
C GLY A 353 2.17 -26.15 -26.24
N VAL A 354 2.05 -26.71 -25.03
CA VAL A 354 3.17 -27.25 -24.26
C VAL A 354 2.92 -28.70 -23.87
N VAL A 355 3.88 -29.59 -24.14
CA VAL A 355 3.96 -30.93 -23.53
C VAL A 355 4.89 -30.83 -22.34
N GLN A 356 4.32 -30.97 -21.14
CA GLN A 356 5.02 -30.77 -19.88
C GLN A 356 5.85 -31.99 -19.48
N CYS A 357 7.02 -31.78 -18.89
CA CYS A 357 7.80 -32.82 -18.20
C CYS A 357 8.07 -32.35 -16.77
N TYR A 358 7.64 -33.13 -15.78
CA TYR A 358 7.73 -32.75 -14.37
C TYR A 358 9.05 -33.26 -13.79
N ILE A 359 10.03 -32.36 -13.64
CA ILE A 359 11.42 -32.71 -13.29
C ILE A 359 11.80 -32.05 -11.96
N LYS A 360 12.51 -32.80 -11.09
CA LYS A 360 13.36 -32.26 -10.02
C LYS A 360 14.84 -32.54 -10.38
N ALA A 361 15.72 -31.58 -10.14
CA ALA A 361 17.16 -31.73 -10.34
C ALA A 361 17.92 -30.80 -9.40
N ASN A 362 18.99 -31.31 -8.76
CA ASN A 362 19.98 -30.50 -8.05
C ASN A 362 21.37 -31.13 -8.26
N PRO A 363 22.35 -30.50 -8.92
CA PRO A 363 22.36 -29.14 -9.48
C PRO A 363 21.28 -28.92 -10.55
N PRO A 364 21.08 -27.66 -11.00
CA PRO A 364 20.12 -27.32 -12.04
C PRO A 364 20.21 -28.18 -13.30
N LEU A 365 19.05 -28.33 -13.95
CA LEU A 365 18.88 -29.04 -15.21
C LEU A 365 19.80 -28.48 -16.31
N GLN A 366 20.57 -29.35 -16.96
CA GLN A 366 21.44 -28.96 -18.08
C GLN A 366 20.72 -29.11 -19.42
N TYR A 367 20.07 -30.27 -19.66
CA TYR A 367 19.29 -30.54 -20.87
C TYR A 367 18.28 -31.67 -20.66
N VAL A 368 17.38 -31.84 -21.63
CA VAL A 368 16.40 -32.94 -21.69
C VAL A 368 16.39 -33.53 -23.09
N THR A 369 16.60 -34.84 -23.21
CA THR A 369 16.37 -35.55 -24.47
C THR A 369 14.91 -36.00 -24.52
N TRP A 370 14.23 -35.71 -25.61
CA TRP A 370 12.86 -36.16 -25.85
C TRP A 370 12.84 -37.27 -26.90
N THR A 371 11.93 -38.22 -26.75
CA THR A 371 11.57 -39.15 -27.82
C THR A 371 10.10 -39.02 -28.16
N LYS A 372 9.76 -39.24 -29.43
CA LYS A 372 8.39 -39.35 -29.96
C LYS A 372 8.28 -40.66 -30.71
N ASP A 373 7.28 -41.47 -30.37
CA ASP A 373 6.99 -42.77 -31.00
C ASP A 373 8.24 -43.70 -31.03
N LYS A 374 8.99 -43.71 -29.91
CA LYS A 374 10.29 -44.39 -29.69
C LYS A 374 11.47 -43.90 -30.54
N ARG A 375 11.33 -42.82 -31.31
CA ARG A 375 12.44 -42.17 -32.05
C ARG A 375 12.92 -40.95 -31.29
N LEU A 376 14.22 -40.64 -31.36
CA LEU A 376 14.75 -39.39 -30.82
C LEU A 376 14.06 -38.21 -31.52
N LEU A 377 13.58 -37.26 -30.72
CA LEU A 377 13.12 -35.96 -31.20
C LEU A 377 14.29 -34.99 -31.09
N GLU A 378 14.56 -34.22 -32.14
CA GLU A 378 15.59 -33.18 -32.14
C GLU A 378 14.95 -31.79 -32.31
N PRO A 379 14.44 -31.15 -31.23
CA PRO A 379 13.77 -29.86 -31.30
C PRO A 379 14.58 -28.78 -32.02
N TYR A 380 15.91 -28.78 -31.85
CA TYR A 380 16.83 -27.83 -32.49
C TYR A 380 16.86 -27.91 -34.03
N GLN A 381 16.43 -29.04 -34.63
CA GLN A 381 16.25 -29.15 -36.08
C GLN A 381 14.85 -28.70 -36.55
N THR A 382 13.84 -28.75 -35.67
CA THR A 382 12.44 -28.42 -36.00
C THR A 382 12.08 -27.00 -35.57
N LYS A 383 11.97 -26.08 -36.54
CA LYS A 383 11.71 -24.65 -36.29
C LYS A 383 10.46 -24.32 -35.44
N ASP A 384 9.51 -25.26 -35.34
CA ASP A 384 8.25 -25.09 -34.61
C ASP A 384 8.24 -25.69 -33.19
N ILE A 385 9.38 -26.22 -32.69
CA ILE A 385 9.50 -26.83 -31.36
C ILE A 385 10.69 -26.25 -30.60
N VAL A 386 10.48 -25.82 -29.36
CA VAL A 386 11.49 -25.24 -28.46
C VAL A 386 11.49 -25.97 -27.12
N ILE A 387 12.67 -26.32 -26.59
CA ILE A 387 12.79 -26.83 -25.22
C ILE A 387 12.79 -25.64 -24.26
N MET A 388 11.87 -25.63 -23.30
CA MET A 388 11.77 -24.63 -22.24
C MET A 388 12.79 -24.89 -21.13
N ASN A 389 13.15 -23.86 -20.34
CA ASN A 389 14.11 -23.98 -19.23
C ASN A 389 13.74 -25.03 -18.17
N ASN A 390 12.47 -25.40 -18.06
CA ASN A 390 11.98 -26.47 -17.17
C ASN A 390 11.99 -27.87 -17.84
N GLY A 391 12.55 -28.02 -19.03
CA GLY A 391 12.61 -29.26 -19.79
C GLY A 391 11.40 -29.60 -20.66
N SER A 392 10.32 -28.80 -20.60
CA SER A 392 9.08 -29.03 -21.37
C SER A 392 9.21 -28.66 -22.85
N LEU A 393 8.43 -29.28 -23.74
CA LEU A 393 8.39 -28.91 -25.17
C LEU A 393 7.32 -27.85 -25.40
N LEU A 394 7.72 -26.66 -25.85
CA LEU A 394 6.84 -25.64 -26.43
C LEU A 394 6.75 -25.85 -27.94
N PHE A 395 5.55 -26.11 -28.44
CA PHE A 395 5.21 -26.08 -29.85
C PHE A 395 4.70 -24.67 -30.19
N THR A 396 5.35 -23.98 -31.12
CA THR A 396 4.98 -22.60 -31.52
C THR A 396 3.67 -22.58 -32.33
N ARG A 397 3.44 -23.65 -33.12
CA ARG A 397 2.19 -23.91 -33.84
C ARG A 397 1.94 -25.42 -33.93
N VAL A 398 0.88 -25.88 -33.28
CA VAL A 398 0.48 -27.29 -33.27
C VAL A 398 -0.14 -27.71 -34.60
N ASN A 399 0.26 -28.87 -35.11
CA ASN A 399 -0.37 -29.57 -36.22
C ASN A 399 -0.64 -31.05 -35.83
N GLU A 400 -1.39 -31.79 -36.64
CA GLU A 400 -1.80 -33.16 -36.35
C GLU A 400 -0.61 -34.15 -36.22
N ASN A 401 0.51 -33.92 -36.92
CA ASN A 401 1.70 -34.77 -36.82
C ASN A 401 2.41 -34.65 -35.46
N HIS A 402 2.04 -33.67 -34.63
CA HIS A 402 2.54 -33.56 -33.26
C HIS A 402 1.84 -34.56 -32.30
N GLN A 403 0.74 -35.19 -32.70
CA GLN A 403 0.14 -36.30 -31.95
C GLN A 403 1.08 -37.52 -31.93
N GLY A 404 1.19 -38.20 -30.78
CA GLY A 404 2.03 -39.40 -30.63
C GLY A 404 2.38 -39.70 -29.17
N ARG A 405 3.23 -40.71 -28.96
CA ARG A 405 3.69 -41.14 -27.62
C ARG A 405 5.05 -40.55 -27.31
N TYR A 406 5.10 -39.66 -26.32
CA TYR A 406 6.30 -38.94 -25.93
C TYR A 406 6.93 -39.52 -24.66
N THR A 407 8.22 -39.29 -24.50
CA THR A 407 8.97 -39.62 -23.28
C THR A 407 10.12 -38.64 -23.14
N CYS A 408 10.28 -38.04 -21.95
CA CYS A 408 11.36 -37.11 -21.63
C CYS A 408 12.40 -37.78 -20.71
N THR A 409 13.68 -37.48 -20.92
CA THR A 409 14.79 -37.94 -20.06
C THR A 409 15.64 -36.73 -19.68
N PRO A 410 15.61 -36.29 -18.40
CA PRO A 410 16.32 -35.09 -17.96
C PRO A 410 17.75 -35.40 -17.50
N TYR A 411 18.66 -34.45 -17.68
CA TYR A 411 20.07 -34.58 -17.30
C TYR A 411 20.55 -33.32 -16.56
N ASN A 412 21.23 -33.51 -15.43
CA ASN A 412 22.01 -32.48 -14.74
C ASN A 412 23.48 -32.91 -14.59
N ALA A 413 24.27 -32.17 -13.81
CA ALA A 413 25.69 -32.50 -13.57
C ALA A 413 25.90 -33.88 -12.92
N GLN A 414 24.91 -34.41 -12.20
CA GLN A 414 24.91 -35.75 -11.60
C GLN A 414 24.26 -36.81 -12.50
N GLY A 415 24.01 -36.49 -13.78
CA GLY A 415 23.41 -37.39 -14.76
C GLY A 415 21.88 -37.43 -14.71
N THR A 416 21.32 -38.63 -14.80
CA THR A 416 19.87 -38.87 -14.87
C THR A 416 19.45 -40.03 -13.99
N GLN A 417 18.27 -39.97 -13.38
CA GLN A 417 17.62 -41.12 -12.73
C GLN A 417 16.70 -41.89 -13.70
N GLY A 418 16.69 -41.53 -14.99
CA GLY A 418 15.96 -42.25 -16.04
C GLY A 418 14.84 -41.43 -16.69
N SER A 419 14.17 -42.07 -17.64
CA SER A 419 13.12 -41.46 -18.45
C SER A 419 11.76 -41.42 -17.75
N SER A 420 10.88 -40.53 -18.20
CA SER A 420 9.45 -40.57 -17.87
C SER A 420 8.79 -41.87 -18.35
N GLY A 421 7.56 -42.14 -17.89
CA GLY A 421 6.69 -43.06 -18.61
C GLY A 421 6.33 -42.53 -20.02
N GLN A 422 5.64 -43.33 -20.81
CA GLN A 422 5.05 -42.87 -22.06
C GLN A 422 3.81 -42.01 -21.79
N MET A 423 3.83 -40.76 -22.25
CA MET A 423 2.67 -39.87 -22.26
C MET A 423 2.07 -39.83 -23.67
N GLU A 424 0.75 -40.03 -23.78
CA GLU A 424 0.03 -39.97 -25.04
C GLU A 424 -0.41 -38.52 -25.31
N VAL A 425 0.24 -37.86 -26.26
CA VAL A 425 -0.05 -36.47 -26.61
C VAL A 425 -1.08 -36.46 -27.73
N LEU A 426 -2.27 -35.92 -27.45
CA LEU A 426 -3.39 -35.84 -28.39
C LEU A 426 -3.58 -34.40 -28.87
N VAL A 427 -3.84 -34.22 -30.16
CA VAL A 427 -4.13 -32.90 -30.74
C VAL A 427 -5.65 -32.69 -30.74
N ARG A 428 -6.11 -31.60 -30.13
CA ARG A 428 -7.55 -31.23 -30.08
C ARG A 428 -7.76 -29.84 -30.63
N LYS A 429 -8.92 -29.58 -31.21
CA LYS A 429 -9.27 -28.26 -31.73
C LYS A 429 -9.83 -27.39 -30.59
N PRO A 430 -9.45 -26.11 -30.47
CA PRO A 430 -10.01 -25.24 -29.44
C PRO A 430 -11.51 -24.99 -29.68
N PRO A 431 -12.29 -24.63 -28.65
CA PRO A 431 -13.68 -24.24 -28.84
C PRO A 431 -13.78 -22.90 -29.57
N THR A 432 -14.92 -22.69 -30.21
CA THR A 432 -15.34 -21.46 -30.91
C THR A 432 -16.81 -21.22 -30.64
N PHE A 433 -17.22 -19.98 -30.36
CA PHE A 433 -18.63 -19.65 -30.19
C PHE A 433 -19.35 -19.73 -31.55
N THR A 434 -20.51 -20.38 -31.56
CA THR A 434 -21.47 -20.38 -32.68
C THR A 434 -22.60 -19.40 -32.43
N ILE A 435 -22.94 -19.16 -31.16
CA ILE A 435 -23.87 -18.13 -30.71
C ILE A 435 -23.25 -17.42 -29.50
N GLU A 436 -23.07 -16.11 -29.61
CA GLU A 436 -22.68 -15.24 -28.49
C GLU A 436 -23.90 -14.42 -28.01
N PRO A 437 -23.97 -14.08 -26.71
CA PRO A 437 -24.99 -13.18 -26.20
C PRO A 437 -24.78 -11.75 -26.69
N GLU A 438 -25.86 -10.97 -26.81
CA GLU A 438 -25.78 -9.53 -27.08
C GLU A 438 -24.97 -8.82 -26.00
N THR A 439 -24.27 -7.73 -26.34
CA THR A 439 -23.38 -7.03 -25.39
C THR A 439 -24.12 -6.46 -24.17
N MET A 440 -25.42 -6.21 -24.28
CA MET A 440 -26.26 -5.70 -23.19
C MET A 440 -27.72 -6.13 -23.36
N TYR A 441 -28.33 -6.67 -22.30
CA TYR A 441 -29.77 -6.88 -22.21
C TYR A 441 -30.40 -5.87 -21.25
N GLN A 442 -31.45 -5.18 -21.71
CA GLN A 442 -32.27 -4.28 -20.88
C GLN A 442 -33.63 -4.94 -20.61
N ARG A 443 -34.01 -5.07 -19.34
CA ARG A 443 -35.30 -5.65 -18.88
C ARG A 443 -35.77 -4.98 -17.61
N LYS A 444 -37.09 -4.92 -17.39
CA LYS A 444 -37.70 -4.36 -16.19
C LYS A 444 -37.77 -5.38 -15.05
N VAL A 445 -37.85 -4.89 -13.81
CA VAL A 445 -38.08 -5.75 -12.63
C VAL A 445 -39.32 -6.62 -12.85
N GLY A 446 -39.18 -7.93 -12.64
CA GLY A 446 -40.24 -8.93 -12.82
C GLY A 446 -40.30 -9.59 -14.20
N GLU A 447 -39.67 -9.00 -15.23
CA GLU A 447 -39.53 -9.65 -16.54
C GLU A 447 -38.55 -10.84 -16.48
N SER A 448 -38.38 -11.55 -17.60
CA SER A 448 -37.35 -12.59 -17.77
C SER A 448 -36.39 -12.23 -18.91
N VAL A 449 -35.17 -12.75 -18.86
CA VAL A 449 -34.15 -12.58 -19.91
C VAL A 449 -33.59 -13.93 -20.30
N ASP A 450 -33.49 -14.16 -21.60
CA ASP A 450 -32.80 -15.29 -22.21
C ASP A 450 -31.51 -14.79 -22.83
N MET A 451 -30.38 -15.23 -22.27
CA MET A 451 -29.04 -14.92 -22.76
C MET A 451 -28.50 -16.18 -23.46
N PRO A 452 -28.58 -16.27 -24.80
CA PRO A 452 -28.15 -17.45 -25.51
C PRO A 452 -26.62 -17.56 -25.51
N CYS A 453 -26.12 -18.79 -25.52
CA CYS A 453 -24.71 -19.07 -25.76
C CYS A 453 -24.56 -20.49 -26.28
N ASP A 454 -23.85 -20.65 -27.39
CA ASP A 454 -23.50 -21.95 -27.94
C ASP A 454 -22.08 -21.93 -28.52
N ALA A 455 -21.44 -23.09 -28.51
CA ALA A 455 -20.06 -23.28 -28.97
C ALA A 455 -19.85 -24.69 -29.52
N VAL A 456 -18.87 -24.83 -30.41
CA VAL A 456 -18.36 -26.11 -30.93
C VAL A 456 -16.83 -26.06 -31.01
N GLU A 457 -16.19 -27.22 -31.03
CA GLU A 457 -14.79 -27.31 -31.46
C GLU A 457 -14.61 -26.73 -32.87
N ALA A 458 -13.58 -25.91 -33.08
CA ALA A 458 -13.32 -25.26 -34.35
C ALA A 458 -13.28 -26.27 -35.50
N GLU A 459 -14.02 -26.04 -36.60
CA GLU A 459 -14.14 -26.99 -37.72
C GLU A 459 -14.67 -28.38 -37.32
N GLY A 460 -15.49 -28.49 -36.27
CA GLY A 460 -16.05 -29.73 -35.75
C GLY A 460 -17.49 -29.58 -35.24
N THR A 461 -18.04 -30.69 -34.73
CA THR A 461 -19.43 -30.78 -34.22
C THR A 461 -19.50 -31.15 -32.74
N GLN A 462 -18.36 -31.40 -32.09
CA GLN A 462 -18.29 -31.69 -30.65
C GLN A 462 -18.54 -30.40 -29.86
N LYS A 463 -19.43 -30.46 -28.87
CA LYS A 463 -19.73 -29.32 -27.99
C LYS A 463 -18.81 -29.32 -26.76
N PRO A 464 -18.19 -28.18 -26.41
CA PRO A 464 -17.41 -28.02 -25.19
C PRO A 464 -18.33 -27.92 -23.95
N GLY A 465 -17.75 -27.98 -22.76
CA GLY A 465 -18.47 -27.68 -21.53
C GLY A 465 -18.79 -26.18 -21.45
N ILE A 466 -20.08 -25.84 -21.59
CA ILE A 466 -20.58 -24.46 -21.44
C ILE A 466 -21.04 -24.24 -19.99
N GLN A 467 -20.55 -23.16 -19.38
CA GLN A 467 -20.94 -22.70 -18.05
C GLN A 467 -21.18 -21.19 -18.06
N TRP A 468 -21.98 -20.71 -17.10
CA TRP A 468 -22.22 -19.28 -16.91
C TRP A 468 -21.79 -18.83 -15.51
N GLN A 469 -21.24 -17.62 -15.44
CA GLN A 469 -20.83 -16.97 -14.18
C GLN A 469 -21.10 -15.46 -14.23
N ARG A 470 -21.07 -14.80 -13.07
CA ARG A 470 -20.99 -13.33 -13.02
C ARG A 470 -19.55 -12.89 -12.88
N ARG A 471 -19.18 -11.81 -13.57
CA ARG A 471 -17.82 -11.23 -13.56
C ARG A 471 -17.42 -10.67 -12.19
N ASP A 472 -18.41 -10.35 -11.35
CA ASP A 472 -18.22 -9.90 -9.96
C ASP A 472 -18.04 -11.05 -8.95
N GLY A 473 -18.04 -12.31 -9.42
CA GLY A 473 -17.91 -13.50 -8.58
C GLY A 473 -19.16 -13.83 -7.75
N THR A 474 -20.23 -13.05 -7.82
CA THR A 474 -21.45 -13.35 -7.07
C THR A 474 -22.21 -14.54 -7.69
N PRO A 475 -22.79 -15.46 -6.89
CA PRO A 475 -23.46 -16.64 -7.43
C PRO A 475 -24.66 -16.30 -8.32
N LEU A 476 -24.84 -17.08 -9.39
CA LEU A 476 -26.08 -17.05 -10.19
C LEU A 476 -27.30 -17.32 -9.28
N PRO A 477 -28.45 -16.66 -9.51
CA PRO A 477 -29.62 -16.75 -8.65
C PRO A 477 -30.37 -18.09 -8.82
N LYS A 478 -29.83 -19.16 -8.22
CA LYS A 478 -30.20 -20.59 -8.37
C LYS A 478 -31.69 -20.86 -8.60
N ASN A 479 -32.57 -20.32 -7.75
CA ASN A 479 -34.00 -20.61 -7.78
C ASN A 479 -34.79 -19.90 -8.90
N ARG A 480 -34.11 -19.16 -9.79
CA ARG A 480 -34.68 -18.44 -10.94
C ARG A 480 -33.85 -18.60 -12.22
N VAL A 481 -32.85 -19.49 -12.20
CA VAL A 481 -31.93 -19.73 -13.32
C VAL A 481 -32.29 -21.04 -13.99
N LYS A 482 -32.47 -21.01 -15.30
CA LYS A 482 -32.56 -22.20 -16.14
C LYS A 482 -31.39 -22.18 -17.11
N LEU A 483 -30.64 -23.28 -17.14
CA LEU A 483 -29.53 -23.50 -18.07
C LEU A 483 -29.96 -24.60 -19.03
N VAL A 484 -30.27 -24.23 -20.28
CA VAL A 484 -30.85 -25.14 -21.28
C VAL A 484 -30.06 -25.01 -22.58
N GLY A 485 -29.39 -26.09 -22.98
CA GLY A 485 -28.63 -26.14 -24.24
C GLY A 485 -27.41 -25.20 -24.35
N GLY A 486 -27.00 -24.58 -23.24
CA GLY A 486 -25.96 -23.53 -23.19
C GLY A 486 -26.52 -22.13 -22.88
N ASN A 487 -27.81 -21.91 -23.11
CA ASN A 487 -28.49 -20.63 -22.85
C ASN A 487 -28.76 -20.44 -21.34
N LEU A 488 -28.60 -19.20 -20.86
CA LEU A 488 -28.94 -18.78 -19.50
C LEU A 488 -30.24 -17.96 -19.51
N THR A 489 -31.32 -18.56 -19.01
CA THR A 489 -32.56 -17.85 -18.68
C THR A 489 -32.50 -17.40 -17.22
N ILE A 490 -32.81 -16.11 -16.95
CA ILE A 490 -33.09 -15.60 -15.60
C ILE A 490 -34.55 -15.14 -15.54
N GLU A 491 -35.35 -15.81 -14.72
CA GLU A 491 -36.77 -15.51 -14.52
C GLU A 491 -37.00 -14.48 -13.41
N SER A 492 -38.07 -13.70 -13.52
CA SER A 492 -38.51 -12.72 -12.51
C SER A 492 -37.37 -11.84 -11.97
N ILE A 493 -36.73 -11.11 -12.89
CA ILE A 493 -35.51 -10.30 -12.68
C ILE A 493 -35.68 -9.31 -11.53
N ARG A 494 -34.63 -9.16 -10.71
CA ARG A 494 -34.57 -8.30 -9.52
C ARG A 494 -33.44 -7.29 -9.66
N ARG A 495 -33.48 -6.17 -8.90
CA ARG A 495 -32.42 -5.15 -8.86
C ARG A 495 -31.00 -5.73 -8.74
N LEU A 496 -30.83 -6.76 -7.89
CA LEU A 496 -29.53 -7.39 -7.63
C LEU A 496 -29.03 -8.28 -8.78
N ASP A 497 -29.86 -8.60 -9.77
CA ASP A 497 -29.45 -9.35 -10.96
C ASP A 497 -28.69 -8.47 -11.97
N PHE A 498 -28.73 -7.14 -11.82
CA PHE A 498 -27.88 -6.22 -12.56
C PHE A 498 -26.41 -6.60 -12.41
N GLY A 499 -25.68 -6.63 -13.53
CA GLY A 499 -24.25 -6.93 -13.53
C GLY A 499 -23.74 -7.44 -14.87
N PHE A 500 -22.46 -7.82 -14.89
CA PHE A 500 -21.84 -8.45 -16.05
C PHE A 500 -21.85 -9.98 -15.91
N TYR A 501 -22.41 -10.65 -16.90
CA TYR A 501 -22.45 -12.11 -17.01
C TYR A 501 -21.44 -12.56 -18.06
N GLN A 502 -20.92 -13.77 -17.89
CA GLN A 502 -19.96 -14.39 -18.79
C GLN A 502 -20.42 -15.79 -19.14
N CYS A 503 -20.45 -16.09 -20.44
CA CYS A 503 -20.51 -17.46 -20.92
C CYS A 503 -19.08 -17.97 -21.11
N VAL A 504 -18.79 -19.13 -20.53
CA VAL A 504 -17.47 -19.76 -20.50
C VAL A 504 -17.59 -21.11 -21.18
N ALA A 505 -16.91 -21.30 -22.31
CA ALA A 505 -16.89 -22.57 -23.04
C ALA A 505 -15.49 -23.18 -22.97
N THR A 506 -15.39 -24.40 -22.43
CA THR A 506 -14.10 -25.07 -22.11
C THR A 506 -14.04 -26.48 -22.70
N ASN A 507 -12.90 -26.84 -23.29
CA ASN A 507 -12.51 -28.23 -23.53
C ASN A 507 -11.08 -28.49 -22.99
N GLU A 508 -10.49 -29.63 -23.34
CA GLU A 508 -9.21 -30.10 -22.80
C GLU A 508 -7.99 -29.25 -23.21
N VAL A 509 -8.15 -28.32 -24.15
CA VAL A 509 -7.04 -27.49 -24.67
C VAL A 509 -7.24 -25.98 -24.53
N ALA A 510 -8.48 -25.50 -24.37
CA ALA A 510 -8.73 -24.07 -24.21
C ALA A 510 -10.08 -23.75 -23.54
N THR A 511 -10.10 -22.61 -22.85
CA THR A 511 -11.30 -21.93 -22.37
C THR A 511 -11.46 -20.62 -23.14
N ILE A 512 -12.62 -20.42 -23.76
CA ILE A 512 -13.03 -19.13 -24.34
C ILE A 512 -14.14 -18.50 -23.50
N ILE A 513 -14.18 -17.17 -23.47
CA ILE A 513 -15.13 -16.40 -22.66
C ILE A 513 -15.71 -15.26 -23.49
N THR A 514 -17.04 -15.21 -23.57
CA THR A 514 -17.79 -14.04 -24.05
C THR A 514 -18.62 -13.47 -22.90
N GLY A 515 -19.14 -12.25 -23.02
CA GLY A 515 -19.80 -11.59 -21.91
C GLY A 515 -20.75 -10.46 -22.26
N THR A 516 -21.78 -10.34 -21.44
CA THR A 516 -22.92 -9.44 -21.61
C THR A 516 -23.20 -8.66 -20.32
N GLN A 517 -23.89 -7.53 -20.41
CA GLN A 517 -24.37 -6.77 -19.26
C GLN A 517 -25.90 -6.88 -19.14
N LEU A 518 -26.39 -7.41 -18.02
CA LEU A 518 -27.81 -7.29 -17.67
C LEU A 518 -28.04 -5.95 -16.97
N VAL A 519 -28.87 -5.12 -17.59
CA VAL A 519 -29.33 -3.83 -17.08
C VAL A 519 -30.79 -3.97 -16.67
N VAL A 520 -31.07 -3.73 -15.39
CA VAL A 520 -32.40 -3.88 -14.81
C VAL A 520 -33.05 -2.51 -14.70
N GLU A 521 -34.14 -2.27 -15.41
CA GLU A 521 -34.90 -1.03 -15.39
C GLU A 521 -36.00 -1.03 -14.33
N GLY A 522 -36.39 0.16 -13.87
CA GLY A 522 -37.45 0.32 -12.87
C GLY A 522 -37.01 -0.06 -11.46
N THR A 523 -35.76 0.20 -11.10
CA THR A 523 -35.24 0.00 -9.74
C THR A 523 -35.06 1.31 -8.99
N GLN A 524 -35.13 1.28 -7.67
CA GLN A 524 -34.51 2.32 -6.83
C GLN A 524 -32.98 2.34 -7.07
N PRO A 525 -32.28 3.45 -6.78
CA PRO A 525 -30.86 3.58 -7.10
C PRO A 525 -29.98 2.57 -6.37
N HIS A 526 -28.87 2.21 -6.99
CA HIS A 526 -27.83 1.42 -6.35
C HIS A 526 -27.02 2.29 -5.38
N ALA A 527 -26.30 1.63 -4.47
CA ALA A 527 -25.41 2.31 -3.52
C ALA A 527 -24.43 3.25 -4.25
N PRO A 528 -24.35 4.53 -3.88
CA PRO A 528 -23.24 5.38 -4.30
C PRO A 528 -21.92 4.82 -3.76
N TYR A 529 -20.85 4.98 -4.52
CA TYR A 529 -19.57 4.33 -4.24
C TYR A 529 -18.39 5.30 -4.37
N ASN A 530 -17.21 4.88 -3.92
CA ASN A 530 -16.01 5.73 -3.85
C ASN A 530 -16.29 7.06 -3.10
N LEU A 531 -17.04 6.97 -1.99
CA LEU A 531 -17.24 8.09 -1.06
C LEU A 531 -15.89 8.44 -0.42
N THR A 532 -15.50 9.70 -0.53
CA THR A 532 -14.24 10.28 -0.06
C THR A 532 -14.53 11.65 0.54
N GLY A 533 -13.61 12.22 1.33
CA GLY A 533 -13.76 13.60 1.79
C GLY A 533 -12.52 14.20 2.44
N SER A 534 -12.52 15.52 2.52
CA SER A 534 -11.49 16.35 3.13
C SER A 534 -12.08 17.17 4.28
N SER A 535 -11.44 17.16 5.44
CA SER A 535 -11.86 17.91 6.62
C SER A 535 -11.16 19.26 6.78
N THR A 536 -11.82 20.16 7.50
CA THR A 536 -11.23 21.34 8.15
C THR A 536 -11.50 21.23 9.66
N GLU A 537 -11.25 22.30 10.42
CA GLU A 537 -11.55 22.38 11.85
C GLU A 537 -13.06 22.18 12.14
N PHE A 538 -13.93 22.78 11.33
CA PHE A 538 -15.38 22.83 11.59
C PHE A 538 -16.26 22.29 10.45
N SER A 539 -15.66 21.66 9.44
CA SER A 539 -16.39 21.14 8.28
C SER A 539 -15.76 19.88 7.69
N VAL A 540 -16.56 19.11 6.95
CA VAL A 540 -16.09 18.01 6.08
C VAL A 540 -16.77 18.16 4.73
N THR A 541 -15.97 18.19 3.66
CA THR A 541 -16.47 18.15 2.28
C THR A 541 -16.32 16.74 1.74
N LEU A 542 -17.42 16.16 1.27
CA LEU A 542 -17.56 14.77 0.83
C LEU A 542 -17.88 14.72 -0.65
N SER A 543 -17.29 13.78 -1.39
CA SER A 543 -17.61 13.51 -2.79
C SER A 543 -17.67 12.00 -3.08
N TRP A 544 -18.53 11.61 -4.02
CA TRP A 544 -18.76 10.20 -4.38
C TRP A 544 -19.02 10.03 -5.89
N LEU A 545 -19.06 8.78 -6.34
CA LEU A 545 -19.54 8.39 -7.65
C LEU A 545 -21.00 7.90 -7.54
N PRO A 546 -21.86 8.25 -8.51
CA PRO A 546 -23.27 7.90 -8.49
C PRO A 546 -23.46 6.39 -8.69
N GLY A 547 -24.42 5.79 -7.98
CA GLY A 547 -24.85 4.42 -8.27
C GLY A 547 -25.54 4.33 -9.64
N TYR A 548 -25.82 3.11 -10.10
CA TYR A 548 -26.76 2.92 -11.21
C TYR A 548 -28.15 3.45 -10.81
N SER A 549 -28.77 4.22 -11.69
CA SER A 549 -29.95 5.04 -11.42
C SER A 549 -31.28 4.30 -11.37
N GLY A 550 -31.34 3.07 -11.88
CA GLY A 550 -32.58 2.35 -12.19
C GLY A 550 -33.07 2.49 -13.63
N GLY A 551 -32.34 3.22 -14.48
CA GLY A 551 -32.62 3.40 -15.91
C GLY A 551 -32.37 4.83 -16.40
N PRO A 552 -32.47 5.11 -17.71
CA PRO A 552 -32.18 6.43 -18.28
C PRO A 552 -33.14 7.53 -17.81
N ASP A 553 -34.42 7.20 -17.59
CA ASP A 553 -35.46 8.16 -17.16
C ASP A 553 -35.40 8.50 -15.66
N TYR A 554 -34.64 7.72 -14.87
CA TYR A 554 -34.59 7.84 -13.42
C TYR A 554 -33.47 8.80 -12.99
N LYS A 555 -33.83 10.04 -12.65
CA LYS A 555 -32.88 10.99 -12.03
C LYS A 555 -32.59 10.59 -10.59
N GLN A 556 -31.34 10.79 -10.17
CA GLN A 556 -30.91 10.57 -8.78
C GLN A 556 -30.81 11.89 -8.01
N GLU A 557 -31.25 11.84 -6.76
CA GLU A 557 -31.09 12.88 -5.75
C GLU A 557 -30.40 12.26 -4.51
N TYR A 558 -29.61 13.01 -3.76
CA TYR A 558 -28.81 12.45 -2.66
C TYR A 558 -29.16 13.03 -1.28
N THR A 559 -29.15 12.16 -0.26
CA THR A 559 -29.18 12.53 1.16
C THR A 559 -27.93 12.01 1.84
N MET A 560 -27.19 12.89 2.51
CA MET A 560 -26.02 12.53 3.29
C MET A 560 -26.43 12.30 4.75
N TRP A 561 -25.98 11.18 5.31
CA TRP A 561 -26.14 10.78 6.70
C TRP A 561 -24.79 10.92 7.40
N TYR A 562 -24.78 11.51 8.58
CA TYR A 562 -23.56 11.67 9.39
C TYR A 562 -23.82 11.54 10.89
N ARG A 563 -22.83 11.06 11.63
CA ARG A 563 -22.85 10.99 13.10
C ARG A 563 -21.45 11.10 13.69
N GLU A 564 -21.35 11.43 14.97
CA GLU A 564 -20.10 11.30 15.71
C GLU A 564 -19.78 9.81 15.92
N ALA A 565 -18.51 9.42 15.78
CA ALA A 565 -18.14 8.01 15.76
C ALA A 565 -18.38 7.36 17.13
N GLY A 566 -19.26 6.36 17.18
CA GLY A 566 -19.69 5.68 18.41
C GLY A 566 -21.08 6.07 18.93
N THR A 567 -21.75 7.09 18.37
CA THR A 567 -23.16 7.37 18.73
C THR A 567 -24.14 6.47 17.96
N SER A 568 -25.35 6.28 18.50
CA SER A 568 -26.44 5.60 17.77
C SER A 568 -27.06 6.49 16.68
N ASP A 569 -27.16 7.78 16.94
CA ASP A 569 -28.12 8.66 16.28
C ASP A 569 -27.50 9.38 15.07
N TRP A 570 -28.12 9.20 13.90
CA TRP A 570 -27.67 9.80 12.65
C TRP A 570 -28.38 11.12 12.36
N SER A 571 -27.59 12.16 12.11
CA SER A 571 -28.04 13.41 11.48
C SER A 571 -28.13 13.24 9.97
N THR A 572 -29.06 13.95 9.32
CA THR A 572 -29.25 13.87 7.86
C THR A 572 -29.29 15.26 7.24
N ILE A 573 -28.76 15.38 6.01
CA ILE A 573 -28.78 16.62 5.23
C ILE A 573 -29.04 16.31 3.74
N PRO A 574 -30.05 16.93 3.11
CA PRO A 574 -30.28 16.78 1.68
C PRO A 574 -29.18 17.50 0.89
N VAL A 575 -28.62 16.83 -0.11
CA VAL A 575 -27.55 17.40 -0.95
C VAL A 575 -28.16 18.43 -1.89
N THR A 576 -27.52 19.59 -2.02
CA THR A 576 -28.03 20.72 -2.82
C THR A 576 -26.96 21.20 -3.80
N PRO A 577 -27.22 21.27 -5.12
CA PRO A 577 -28.45 20.84 -5.79
C PRO A 577 -28.65 19.30 -5.72
N PRO A 578 -29.90 18.79 -5.86
CA PRO A 578 -30.24 17.40 -5.53
C PRO A 578 -29.36 16.32 -6.19
N GLY A 579 -29.05 16.48 -7.48
CA GLY A 579 -28.18 15.55 -8.23
C GLY A 579 -26.68 15.80 -8.10
N SER A 580 -26.23 16.66 -7.19
CA SER A 580 -24.80 16.88 -6.92
C SER A 580 -24.18 15.65 -6.25
N THR A 581 -22.99 15.26 -6.70
CA THR A 581 -22.20 14.18 -6.07
C THR A 581 -21.11 14.70 -5.12
N ILE A 582 -21.28 15.94 -4.64
CA ILE A 582 -20.44 16.61 -3.63
C ILE A 582 -21.32 17.40 -2.65
N VAL A 583 -20.97 17.38 -1.36
CA VAL A 583 -21.62 18.16 -0.28
C VAL A 583 -20.61 18.59 0.78
N THR A 584 -20.82 19.74 1.43
CA THR A 584 -20.04 20.18 2.59
C THR A 584 -20.92 20.26 3.83
N ILE A 585 -20.60 19.46 4.85
CA ILE A 585 -21.22 19.53 6.17
C ILE A 585 -20.40 20.50 7.02
N ASN A 586 -21.08 21.47 7.65
CA ASN A 586 -20.46 22.54 8.44
C ASN A 586 -20.93 22.46 9.90
N ARG A 587 -20.23 23.16 10.80
CA ARG A 587 -20.49 23.19 12.26
C ARG A 587 -20.26 21.84 12.95
N LEU A 588 -19.28 21.09 12.46
CA LEU A 588 -18.76 19.91 13.14
C LEU A 588 -17.78 20.33 14.25
N ALA A 589 -17.63 19.52 15.30
CA ALA A 589 -16.66 19.78 16.36
C ALA A 589 -15.23 19.49 15.87
N PRO A 590 -14.21 20.27 16.29
CA PRO A 590 -12.82 20.07 15.88
C PRO A 590 -12.15 18.90 16.61
N GLY A 591 -11.22 18.20 15.94
CA GLY A 591 -10.56 16.98 16.43
C GLY A 591 -11.46 15.74 16.52
N THR A 592 -12.79 15.89 16.45
CA THR A 592 -13.76 14.80 16.55
C THR A 592 -13.75 13.87 15.32
N MET A 593 -13.94 12.57 15.56
CA MET A 593 -14.15 11.59 14.49
C MET A 593 -15.64 11.52 14.12
N TYR A 594 -15.96 11.66 12.85
CA TYR A 594 -17.32 11.53 12.32
C TYR A 594 -17.42 10.37 11.32
N GLU A 595 -18.54 9.67 11.32
CA GLU A 595 -18.92 8.67 10.33
C GLU A 595 -19.90 9.26 9.32
N PHE A 596 -19.73 8.92 8.04
CA PHE A 596 -20.49 9.45 6.92
C PHE A 596 -20.97 8.34 5.98
N GLN A 597 -22.20 8.45 5.49
CA GLN A 597 -22.83 7.51 4.56
C GLN A 597 -23.81 8.25 3.65
N VAL A 598 -23.91 7.90 2.37
CA VAL A 598 -24.80 8.58 1.41
C VAL A 598 -25.77 7.62 0.77
N ILE A 599 -27.02 8.05 0.59
CA ILE A 599 -28.06 7.32 -0.14
C ILE A 599 -28.52 8.12 -1.36
N GLY A 600 -28.69 7.43 -2.48
CA GLY A 600 -29.34 7.97 -3.68
C GLY A 600 -30.84 7.61 -3.69
N LYS A 601 -31.68 8.56 -4.09
CA LYS A 601 -33.15 8.45 -4.23
C LYS A 601 -33.53 8.70 -5.69
N ASN A 602 -34.57 8.03 -6.19
CA ASN A 602 -35.21 8.38 -7.46
C ASN A 602 -36.75 8.38 -7.31
N ALA A 603 -37.48 8.48 -8.42
CA ALA A 603 -38.95 8.47 -8.44
C ALA A 603 -39.61 7.18 -7.86
N LEU A 604 -38.84 6.11 -7.63
CA LEU A 604 -39.28 4.86 -7.01
C LEU A 604 -38.90 4.77 -5.52
N GLY A 605 -38.35 5.85 -4.95
CA GLY A 605 -37.96 5.96 -3.55
C GLY A 605 -36.46 5.83 -3.32
N ASP A 606 -36.11 5.54 -2.07
CA ASP A 606 -34.74 5.54 -1.57
C ASP A 606 -33.99 4.25 -1.98
N GLY A 607 -32.71 4.40 -2.34
CA GLY A 607 -31.86 3.33 -2.85
C GLY A 607 -31.17 2.51 -1.76
N MET A 608 -29.93 2.12 -2.03
CA MET A 608 -29.03 1.57 -1.01
C MET A 608 -28.09 2.66 -0.48
N MET A 609 -27.72 2.53 0.80
CA MET A 609 -26.64 3.31 1.41
C MET A 609 -25.28 2.93 0.80
N SER A 610 -24.35 3.89 0.75
CA SER A 610 -22.93 3.65 0.47
C SER A 610 -22.27 2.79 1.57
N LYS A 611 -20.98 2.47 1.41
CA LYS A 611 -20.15 2.13 2.58
C LYS A 611 -20.08 3.34 3.51
N ILE A 612 -19.99 3.10 4.82
CA ILE A 612 -19.63 4.13 5.81
C ILE A 612 -18.14 4.46 5.62
N ILE A 613 -17.78 5.74 5.74
CA ILE A 613 -16.39 6.18 5.92
C ILE A 613 -16.27 6.99 7.21
N SER A 614 -15.09 6.97 7.83
CA SER A 614 -14.77 7.76 9.02
C SER A 614 -13.77 8.86 8.67
N ILE A 615 -14.05 10.11 9.03
CA ILE A 615 -13.17 11.27 8.83
C ILE A 615 -13.07 12.05 10.14
N ARG A 616 -11.84 12.37 10.56
CA ARG A 616 -11.58 13.27 11.69
C ARG A 616 -11.50 14.72 11.22
N THR A 617 -12.15 15.64 11.95
CA THR A 617 -11.95 17.09 11.79
C THR A 617 -10.58 17.52 12.30
N VAL A 618 -10.10 18.67 11.83
CA VAL A 618 -8.80 19.21 12.26
C VAL A 618 -8.91 19.77 13.69
N GLU A 619 -7.86 19.64 14.49
CA GLU A 619 -7.80 20.24 15.83
C GLU A 619 -7.49 21.74 15.75
N VAL A 620 -8.26 22.55 16.47
CA VAL A 620 -8.04 24.00 16.57
C VAL A 620 -6.87 24.25 17.51
N GLY A 621 -5.75 24.75 16.99
CA GLY A 621 -4.65 25.26 17.81
C GLY A 621 -3.22 24.92 17.39
N GLN A 622 -3.00 24.06 16.38
CA GLN A 622 -1.64 23.78 15.88
C GLN A 622 -1.41 24.26 14.45
N GLN A 623 -1.31 25.58 14.27
CA GLN A 623 -0.57 26.14 13.12
C GLN A 623 0.94 25.89 13.32
N LYS A 624 1.38 24.65 13.05
CA LYS A 624 2.80 24.35 12.89
C LYS A 624 3.29 25.12 11.65
N PRO A 625 4.21 26.08 11.77
CA PRO A 625 4.58 26.93 10.65
C PRO A 625 5.22 26.07 9.56
N ILE A 626 4.61 26.05 8.37
CA ILE A 626 5.16 25.35 7.22
C ILE A 626 6.47 26.02 6.84
N LYS A 627 7.61 25.43 7.23
CA LYS A 627 8.90 25.76 6.65
C LYS A 627 8.85 25.35 5.19
N ILE A 628 8.54 26.33 4.32
CA ILE A 628 8.67 26.18 2.86
C ILE A 628 10.17 26.12 2.55
N THR A 629 10.75 24.95 2.77
CA THR A 629 12.07 24.59 2.27
C THR A 629 11.88 24.30 0.79
N PRO A 630 12.44 25.09 -0.13
CA PRO A 630 12.32 24.79 -1.55
C PRO A 630 13.15 23.56 -1.86
N THR A 631 12.51 22.39 -1.93
CA THR A 631 13.15 21.16 -2.43
C THR A 631 13.72 21.43 -3.82
N PRO A 632 15.02 21.20 -4.05
CA PRO A 632 15.66 21.51 -5.32
C PRO A 632 15.05 20.67 -6.45
N PHE A 633 15.10 21.19 -7.67
CA PHE A 633 14.63 20.49 -8.86
C PHE A 633 15.52 19.26 -9.13
N MET A 634 15.05 18.08 -8.72
CA MET A 634 15.74 16.82 -9.01
C MET A 634 15.72 16.53 -10.52
N THR A 635 16.88 16.11 -11.02
CA THR A 635 17.16 15.84 -12.44
C THR A 635 16.62 14.49 -12.88
N PRO A 636 16.34 14.28 -14.19
CA PRO A 636 15.64 13.07 -14.65
C PRO A 636 16.55 11.84 -14.70
N ASN A 637 16.78 11.18 -13.56
CA ASN A 637 17.46 9.88 -13.49
C ASN A 637 17.04 8.98 -12.29
N ASP A 638 15.94 9.31 -11.60
CA ASP A 638 15.42 8.54 -10.46
C ASP A 638 14.36 7.51 -10.92
N ASP A 639 14.81 6.28 -11.18
CA ASP A 639 13.94 5.12 -11.46
C ASP A 639 14.39 3.87 -10.65
N ALA A 640 14.94 4.11 -9.46
CA ALA A 640 15.58 3.11 -8.59
C ALA A 640 14.77 2.79 -7.31
N GLY A 641 13.55 3.29 -7.20
CA GLY A 641 12.60 2.98 -6.11
C GLY A 641 11.51 1.98 -6.53
N PRO A 642 10.76 1.42 -5.57
CA PRO A 642 9.61 0.57 -5.86
C PRO A 642 8.50 1.39 -6.53
N LYS A 643 8.23 1.13 -7.81
CA LYS A 643 7.30 1.97 -8.59
C LYS A 643 5.87 1.95 -8.00
N PRO A 644 5.23 3.11 -7.79
CA PRO A 644 3.84 3.18 -7.37
C PRO A 644 2.90 2.71 -8.49
N GLY A 645 1.62 2.54 -8.19
CA GLY A 645 0.62 2.21 -9.21
C GLY A 645 0.22 3.40 -10.09
N VAL A 646 -0.20 3.10 -11.33
CA VAL A 646 -0.62 4.11 -12.33
C VAL A 646 -1.98 4.73 -11.97
N PRO A 647 -2.10 6.07 -11.84
CA PRO A 647 -3.39 6.74 -11.62
C PRO A 647 -4.35 6.57 -12.82
N ARG A 648 -5.64 6.41 -12.54
CA ARG A 648 -6.65 5.95 -13.51
C ARG A 648 -7.77 6.97 -13.69
N ASN A 649 -8.57 6.80 -14.76
CA ASN A 649 -9.81 7.56 -14.99
C ASN A 649 -9.63 9.10 -14.91
N LEU A 650 -8.54 9.61 -15.49
CA LEU A 650 -8.23 11.03 -15.50
C LEU A 650 -9.24 11.79 -16.38
N THR A 651 -9.93 12.74 -15.75
CA THR A 651 -11.00 13.54 -16.35
C THR A 651 -10.79 15.04 -16.06
N VAL A 652 -11.32 15.90 -16.92
CA VAL A 652 -11.30 17.37 -16.74
C VAL A 652 -12.66 17.92 -17.07
N ASN A 653 -13.29 18.58 -16.10
CA ASN A 653 -14.66 19.09 -16.19
C ASN A 653 -14.67 20.61 -15.94
N GLU A 654 -15.40 21.38 -16.75
CA GLU A 654 -15.63 22.80 -16.47
C GLU A 654 -16.73 22.96 -15.42
N ILE A 655 -16.46 23.75 -14.38
CA ILE A 655 -17.37 24.05 -13.27
C ILE A 655 -17.45 25.57 -13.06
N SER A 656 -18.43 26.03 -12.28
CA SER A 656 -18.66 27.47 -12.01
C SER A 656 -17.43 28.25 -11.51
N ASN A 657 -16.50 27.59 -10.84
CA ASN A 657 -15.31 28.18 -10.22
C ASN A 657 -13.97 27.83 -10.93
N GLY A 658 -14.00 27.22 -12.13
CA GLY A 658 -12.81 26.88 -12.91
C GLY A 658 -12.90 25.50 -13.58
N PHE A 659 -11.75 24.89 -13.86
CA PHE A 659 -11.67 23.56 -14.46
C PHE A 659 -11.22 22.55 -13.41
N LEU A 660 -12.09 21.61 -13.04
CA LEU A 660 -11.80 20.57 -12.06
C LEU A 660 -11.17 19.37 -12.78
N ILE A 661 -9.92 19.06 -12.42
CA ILE A 661 -9.23 17.83 -12.82
C ILE A 661 -9.52 16.79 -11.75
N THR A 662 -9.90 15.57 -12.15
CA THR A 662 -10.25 14.45 -11.26
C THR A 662 -9.62 13.16 -11.74
N TRP A 663 -9.12 12.32 -10.83
CA TRP A 663 -8.58 10.99 -11.14
C TRP A 663 -8.94 9.99 -10.04
N MET A 664 -8.67 8.72 -10.28
CA MET A 664 -8.75 7.65 -9.29
C MET A 664 -7.34 7.14 -8.95
N PRO A 665 -7.11 6.72 -7.69
CA PRO A 665 -5.91 5.96 -7.33
C PRO A 665 -5.76 4.67 -8.16
N PRO A 666 -4.55 4.09 -8.23
CA PRO A 666 -4.37 2.74 -8.74
C PRO A 666 -5.10 1.69 -7.87
N ILE A 667 -5.22 0.47 -8.39
CA ILE A 667 -5.76 -0.67 -7.62
C ILE A 667 -4.68 -1.29 -6.72
N GLU A 668 -3.44 -1.31 -7.21
CA GLU A 668 -2.26 -1.87 -6.56
C GLU A 668 -1.24 -0.76 -6.30
N ARG A 669 -0.42 -0.87 -5.25
CA ARG A 669 0.69 0.06 -5.00
C ARG A 669 0.23 1.53 -4.89
N ALA A 670 -0.93 1.72 -4.27
CA ALA A 670 -1.48 3.04 -3.92
C ALA A 670 -0.84 3.58 -2.63
N GLU A 671 -0.54 2.68 -1.70
CA GLU A 671 0.14 2.89 -0.42
C GLU A 671 1.59 3.38 -0.55
N LEU A 672 2.19 3.20 -1.73
CA LEU A 672 3.52 3.74 -2.05
C LEU A 672 3.51 5.23 -2.46
N ILE A 673 2.33 5.81 -2.72
CA ILE A 673 2.23 7.17 -3.24
C ILE A 673 2.43 8.18 -2.11
N GLU A 674 3.38 9.08 -2.27
CA GLU A 674 3.67 10.19 -1.34
C GLU A 674 3.08 11.53 -1.83
N GLN A 675 2.92 11.67 -3.15
CA GLN A 675 2.30 12.85 -3.78
C GLN A 675 1.85 12.59 -5.22
N TYR A 676 0.90 13.41 -5.68
CA TYR A 676 0.58 13.56 -7.09
C TYR A 676 1.18 14.85 -7.68
N VAL A 677 1.63 14.77 -8.94
CA VAL A 677 2.13 15.91 -9.71
C VAL A 677 1.40 15.96 -11.05
N ILE A 678 0.64 17.03 -11.28
CA ILE A 678 -0.11 17.23 -12.52
C ILE A 678 0.82 17.89 -13.54
N LYS A 679 1.03 17.24 -14.68
CA LYS A 679 1.75 17.80 -15.83
C LYS A 679 0.75 18.20 -16.91
N TYR A 680 0.95 19.36 -17.53
CA TYR A 680 0.18 19.83 -18.68
C TYR A 680 1.07 20.28 -19.84
N LYS A 681 0.53 20.28 -21.06
CA LYS A 681 1.10 20.94 -22.25
C LYS A 681 -0.05 21.51 -23.09
N THR A 682 0.20 22.58 -23.84
CA THR A 682 -0.62 22.90 -25.02
C THR A 682 0.21 22.53 -26.25
N ASP A 683 1.34 23.23 -26.39
CA ASP A 683 2.30 23.11 -27.47
C ASP A 683 3.71 23.14 -26.82
N GLY A 684 4.60 22.24 -27.24
CA GLY A 684 5.91 22.06 -26.62
C GLY A 684 5.92 21.18 -25.35
N PRO A 685 6.91 21.33 -24.46
CA PRO A 685 7.20 20.38 -23.38
C PRO A 685 6.20 20.42 -22.21
N TRP A 686 6.13 19.31 -21.47
CA TRP A 686 5.30 19.16 -20.27
C TRP A 686 5.74 20.08 -19.13
N LYS A 687 4.82 20.91 -18.63
CA LYS A 687 5.00 21.83 -17.49
C LYS A 687 4.23 21.32 -16.28
N THR A 688 4.72 21.57 -15.06
CA THR A 688 3.94 21.29 -13.84
C THR A 688 2.81 22.30 -13.69
N LEU A 689 1.62 21.83 -13.30
CA LEU A 689 0.43 22.66 -13.08
C LEU A 689 0.27 23.05 -11.61
N ASN A 690 0.46 22.10 -10.69
CA ASN A 690 0.35 22.34 -9.26
C ASN A 690 1.60 23.04 -8.71
N LYS A 691 1.38 24.08 -7.89
CA LYS A 691 2.45 24.85 -7.21
C LYS A 691 2.76 24.36 -5.79
N ALA A 692 1.92 23.49 -5.25
CA ALA A 692 2.08 22.83 -3.96
C ALA A 692 1.99 21.31 -4.16
N GLN A 693 2.50 20.55 -3.20
CA GLN A 693 2.30 19.11 -3.13
C GLN A 693 0.79 18.79 -3.11
N ILE A 694 0.36 17.87 -3.96
CA ILE A 694 -0.96 17.25 -3.88
C ILE A 694 -0.77 15.95 -3.11
N ARG A 695 -1.49 15.76 -2.00
CA ARG A 695 -1.28 14.62 -1.10
C ARG A 695 -1.92 13.34 -1.68
N PRO A 696 -1.57 12.13 -1.21
CA PRO A 696 -2.11 10.87 -1.76
C PRO A 696 -3.63 10.74 -1.66
N GLU A 697 -4.26 11.38 -0.67
CA GLU A 697 -5.72 11.48 -0.49
C GLU A 697 -6.40 12.48 -1.46
N ASP A 698 -5.66 13.48 -1.94
CA ASP A 698 -6.19 14.55 -2.79
C ASP A 698 -6.28 14.08 -4.26
N THR A 699 -7.42 13.48 -4.62
CA THR A 699 -7.70 12.89 -5.95
C THR A 699 -8.30 13.87 -6.97
N HIS A 700 -8.25 15.17 -6.67
CA HIS A 700 -8.81 16.24 -7.50
C HIS A 700 -7.99 17.53 -7.41
N TYR A 701 -8.10 18.41 -8.42
CA TYR A 701 -7.40 19.68 -8.47
C TYR A 701 -8.17 20.75 -9.26
N LEU A 702 -8.45 21.91 -8.64
CA LEU A 702 -9.20 23.00 -9.26
C LEU A 702 -8.30 24.05 -9.93
N VAL A 703 -8.34 24.09 -11.26
CA VAL A 703 -7.59 25.04 -12.09
C VAL A 703 -8.46 26.26 -12.41
N LYS A 704 -8.25 27.36 -11.68
CA LYS A 704 -9.11 28.56 -11.81
C LYS A 704 -8.97 29.29 -13.16
N ASN A 705 -7.82 29.19 -13.83
CA ASN A 705 -7.49 29.96 -15.04
C ASN A 705 -6.82 29.10 -16.12
N LEU A 706 -7.60 28.48 -17.01
CA LEU A 706 -7.10 28.01 -18.31
C LEU A 706 -7.40 29.04 -19.42
N VAL A 707 -6.59 29.08 -20.47
CA VAL A 707 -6.76 30.02 -21.58
C VAL A 707 -7.78 29.47 -22.58
N GLY A 708 -8.93 30.14 -22.68
CA GLY A 708 -9.98 29.77 -23.62
C GLY A 708 -9.51 29.81 -25.08
N GLY A 709 -9.90 28.80 -25.86
CA GLY A 709 -9.52 28.63 -27.26
C GLY A 709 -8.20 27.87 -27.45
N ARG A 710 -7.64 27.29 -26.38
CA ARG A 710 -6.47 26.40 -26.45
C ARG A 710 -6.82 24.97 -26.09
N THR A 711 -6.16 24.04 -26.78
CA THR A 711 -6.15 22.62 -26.39
C THR A 711 -5.07 22.41 -25.33
N TYR A 712 -5.44 21.75 -24.24
CA TYR A 712 -4.53 21.28 -23.21
C TYR A 712 -4.50 19.75 -23.21
N TYR A 713 -3.34 19.17 -22.94
CA TYR A 713 -3.19 17.77 -22.57
C TYR A 713 -2.74 17.72 -21.11
N PHE A 714 -3.38 16.91 -20.29
CA PHE A 714 -3.05 16.71 -18.88
C PHE A 714 -2.67 15.26 -18.60
N ARG A 715 -1.76 15.02 -17.65
CA ARG A 715 -1.45 13.70 -17.09
C ARG A 715 -1.09 13.84 -15.60
N ILE A 716 -1.40 12.82 -14.80
CA ILE A 716 -1.02 12.72 -13.40
C ILE A 716 0.22 11.85 -13.29
N LEU A 717 1.21 12.29 -12.52
CA LEU A 717 2.32 11.45 -12.07
C LEU A 717 2.11 11.13 -10.59
N ALA A 718 2.11 9.86 -10.22
CA ALA A 718 2.18 9.41 -8.84
C ALA A 718 3.65 9.20 -8.46
N TYR A 719 4.13 9.87 -7.41
CA TYR A 719 5.51 9.76 -6.95
C TYR A 719 5.61 8.90 -5.69
N SER A 720 6.69 8.11 -5.60
CA SER A 720 7.11 7.33 -4.43
C SER A 720 8.62 7.46 -4.26
N GLY A 721 9.07 8.38 -3.39
CA GLY A 721 10.45 8.60 -2.97
C GLY A 721 11.46 8.89 -4.08
N LYS A 722 11.84 7.83 -4.80
CA LYS A 722 12.85 7.79 -5.88
C LYS A 722 12.33 7.12 -7.17
N SER A 723 11.02 7.17 -7.40
CA SER A 723 10.37 6.67 -8.62
C SER A 723 9.02 7.36 -8.83
N TYR A 724 8.47 7.25 -10.04
CA TYR A 724 7.09 7.67 -10.32
C TYR A 724 6.43 6.80 -11.39
N GLU A 725 5.09 6.78 -11.40
CA GLU A 725 4.30 6.24 -12.51
C GLU A 725 3.33 7.28 -13.09
N THR A 726 2.93 7.10 -14.35
CA THR A 726 2.26 8.14 -15.14
C THR A 726 0.91 7.67 -15.70
N SER A 727 -0.16 8.43 -15.45
CA SER A 727 -1.48 8.18 -16.04
C SER A 727 -1.48 8.33 -17.57
N GLU A 728 -2.49 7.77 -18.22
CA GLU A 728 -2.86 8.18 -19.58
C GLU A 728 -3.08 9.70 -19.65
N GLN A 729 -2.82 10.30 -20.83
CA GLN A 729 -3.03 11.72 -21.06
C GLN A 729 -4.46 12.02 -21.54
N VAL A 730 -5.16 12.90 -20.85
CA VAL A 730 -6.48 13.42 -21.29
C VAL A 730 -6.30 14.68 -22.12
N LYS A 731 -7.01 14.79 -23.25
CA LYS A 731 -7.05 15.98 -24.11
C LYS A 731 -8.31 16.79 -23.77
N PHE A 732 -8.13 18.04 -23.34
CA PHE A 732 -9.22 18.95 -23.03
C PHE A 732 -9.07 20.25 -23.83
N SER A 733 -10.03 20.53 -24.71
CA SER A 733 -10.08 21.77 -25.47
C SER A 733 -10.91 22.80 -24.71
N VAL A 734 -10.25 23.78 -24.10
CA VAL A 734 -10.95 24.86 -23.39
C VAL A 734 -11.73 25.67 -24.42
N PRO A 735 -13.06 25.81 -24.28
CA PRO A 735 -13.84 26.63 -25.19
C PRO A 735 -13.22 28.02 -25.33
N ALA A 736 -13.21 28.56 -26.56
CA ALA A 736 -12.93 29.98 -26.70
C ALA A 736 -13.94 30.73 -25.84
N ARG A 737 -13.47 31.58 -24.91
CA ARG A 737 -14.31 32.65 -24.36
C ARG A 737 -14.55 33.66 -25.48
N VAL A 738 -15.39 33.26 -26.43
CA VAL A 738 -16.12 34.14 -27.32
C VAL A 738 -16.71 35.19 -26.40
N LYS A 739 -16.22 36.42 -26.50
CA LYS A 739 -16.93 37.54 -25.93
C LYS A 739 -18.26 37.59 -26.69
N HIS A 740 -19.30 37.01 -26.10
CA HIS A 740 -20.65 37.51 -26.28
C HIS A 740 -20.65 38.96 -25.76
N LYS A 741 -20.13 39.87 -26.59
CA LYS A 741 -20.76 41.18 -26.76
C LYS A 741 -22.25 40.87 -26.89
N ALA A 742 -23.09 41.47 -26.07
CA ALA A 742 -24.53 41.34 -26.15
C ALA A 742 -25.04 42.04 -27.43
N LEU A 743 -24.84 41.36 -28.55
CA LEU A 743 -25.22 41.71 -29.91
C LEU A 743 -26.09 40.58 -30.44
N THR A 744 -27.00 40.90 -31.37
CA THR A 744 -28.05 39.99 -31.89
C THR A 744 -29.02 39.35 -30.89
N ALA A 745 -29.09 39.85 -29.64
CA ALA A 745 -30.25 39.65 -28.75
C ALA A 745 -30.76 41.00 -28.22
N GLY A 746 -29.96 41.74 -27.45
CA GLY A 746 -30.33 43.10 -27.00
C GLY A 746 -30.46 44.11 -28.13
N VAL A 747 -29.66 44.02 -29.19
CA VAL A 747 -29.73 44.92 -30.35
C VAL A 747 -30.83 44.52 -31.33
N VAL A 748 -31.03 43.22 -31.59
CA VAL A 748 -32.14 42.75 -32.45
C VAL A 748 -33.49 42.90 -31.74
N GLY A 749 -33.56 42.57 -30.45
CA GLY A 749 -34.70 42.85 -29.59
C GLY A 749 -34.95 44.34 -29.42
N GLY A 750 -33.91 45.17 -29.28
CA GLY A 750 -34.02 46.62 -29.24
C GLY A 750 -34.52 47.23 -30.56
N ILE A 751 -34.00 46.78 -31.70
CA ILE A 751 -34.48 47.19 -33.03
C ILE A 751 -35.90 46.68 -33.28
N LEU A 752 -36.26 45.46 -32.85
CA LEU A 752 -37.64 44.99 -32.87
C LEU A 752 -38.54 45.81 -31.94
N PHE A 753 -38.08 46.20 -30.75
CA PHE A 753 -38.86 47.03 -29.82
C PHE A 753 -39.01 48.46 -30.33
N PHE A 754 -38.00 49.02 -31.01
CA PHE A 754 -38.13 50.31 -31.71
C PHE A 754 -38.98 50.22 -32.98
N ILE A 755 -38.91 49.14 -33.77
CA ILE A 755 -39.79 48.93 -34.93
C ILE A 755 -41.22 48.70 -34.46
N VAL A 756 -41.45 47.93 -33.39
CA VAL A 756 -42.77 47.75 -32.76
C VAL A 756 -43.26 49.05 -32.14
N ALA A 757 -42.42 49.82 -31.44
CA ALA A 757 -42.80 51.13 -30.90
C ALA A 757 -43.09 52.16 -32.01
N ILE A 758 -42.33 52.17 -33.10
CA ILE A 758 -42.55 53.06 -34.26
C ILE A 758 -43.78 52.63 -35.04
N THR A 759 -44.01 51.34 -35.28
CA THR A 759 -45.22 50.85 -35.95
C THR A 759 -46.47 51.01 -35.07
N LEU A 760 -46.38 50.79 -33.75
CA LEU A 760 -47.46 51.12 -32.81
C LEU A 760 -47.68 52.64 -32.73
N SER A 761 -46.64 53.47 -32.79
CA SER A 761 -46.77 54.94 -32.84
C SER A 761 -47.37 55.42 -34.17
N VAL A 762 -46.96 54.84 -35.30
CA VAL A 762 -47.55 55.11 -36.63
C VAL A 762 -48.98 54.57 -36.70
N CYS A 763 -49.30 53.45 -36.05
CA CYS A 763 -50.67 52.97 -35.89
C CYS A 763 -51.49 53.87 -34.96
N ALA A 764 -50.95 54.35 -33.84
CA ALA A 764 -51.61 55.30 -32.94
C ALA A 764 -51.87 56.64 -33.66
N VAL A 765 -50.89 57.18 -34.37
CA VAL A 765 -51.03 58.38 -35.20
C VAL A 765 -52.01 58.15 -36.36
N LYS A 766 -51.99 56.99 -37.04
CA LYS A 766 -53.01 56.64 -38.05
C LYS A 766 -54.40 56.48 -37.44
N ILE A 767 -54.55 55.91 -36.25
CA ILE A 767 -55.83 55.75 -35.54
C ILE A 767 -56.36 57.10 -35.04
N CYS A 768 -55.50 57.97 -34.50
CA CYS A 768 -55.85 59.32 -34.11
C CYS A 768 -56.22 60.18 -35.34
N ASN A 769 -55.47 60.11 -36.43
CA ASN A 769 -55.83 60.78 -37.68
C ASN A 769 -57.10 60.20 -38.32
N LYS A 770 -57.35 58.89 -38.21
CA LYS A 770 -58.59 58.24 -38.66
C LYS A 770 -59.79 58.60 -37.76
N ARG A 771 -59.59 58.84 -36.46
CA ARG A 771 -60.59 59.44 -35.55
C ARG A 771 -60.82 60.93 -35.83
N LYS A 772 -59.78 61.69 -36.17
CA LYS A 772 -59.86 63.13 -36.50
C LYS A 772 -60.63 63.34 -37.82
N ARG A 773 -60.26 62.63 -38.90
CA ARG A 773 -61.00 62.62 -40.17
C ARG A 773 -62.46 62.22 -39.97
N ARG A 774 -62.75 61.11 -39.26
CA ARG A 774 -64.12 60.65 -38.96
C ARG A 774 -64.99 61.57 -38.08
N LYS A 775 -64.43 62.62 -37.46
CA LYS A 775 -65.22 63.69 -36.84
C LYS A 775 -65.34 64.94 -37.72
N GLN A 776 -64.35 65.26 -38.55
CA GLN A 776 -64.50 66.30 -39.56
C GLN A 776 -65.52 65.91 -40.65
N GLU A 777 -65.51 64.66 -41.10
CA GLU A 777 -66.52 64.06 -42.00
C GLU A 777 -67.94 64.13 -41.41
N LYS A 778 -68.09 63.92 -40.09
CA LYS A 778 -69.39 64.02 -39.39
C LYS A 778 -69.86 65.47 -39.14
N ALA A 779 -68.98 66.46 -39.22
CA ALA A 779 -69.38 67.86 -39.21
C ALA A 779 -69.76 68.34 -40.62
N TYR A 780 -68.99 67.94 -41.63
CA TYR A 780 -69.18 68.34 -43.04
C TYR A 780 -70.51 67.81 -43.61
N ASN A 781 -70.83 66.55 -43.36
CA ASN A 781 -72.06 65.91 -43.84
C ASN A 781 -73.35 66.39 -43.12
N MET A 782 -73.27 67.35 -42.20
CA MET A 782 -74.44 67.97 -41.55
C MET A 782 -74.78 69.35 -42.12
N VAL A 783 -73.95 69.88 -43.03
CA VAL A 783 -74.09 71.23 -43.64
C VAL A 783 -74.43 71.17 -45.14
N ALA A 784 -74.14 70.05 -45.81
CA ALA A 784 -74.13 69.94 -47.27
C ALA A 784 -75.28 69.12 -47.90
N CYS A 785 -76.43 68.95 -47.22
CA CYS A 785 -77.66 68.44 -47.87
C CYS A 785 -78.96 68.80 -47.10
N ARG A 786 -79.28 70.09 -47.03
CA ARG A 786 -80.68 70.53 -47.23
C ARG A 786 -80.94 70.60 -48.74
N ILE A 787 -82.21 70.59 -49.15
CA ILE A 787 -82.74 70.66 -50.54
C ILE A 787 -82.97 69.27 -51.18
N THR A 788 -84.15 69.13 -51.82
CA THR A 788 -84.74 67.94 -52.49
C THR A 788 -84.87 66.69 -51.62
N ASP A 789 -86.06 66.15 -51.30
CA ASP A 789 -87.44 66.46 -51.72
C ASP A 789 -87.81 66.26 -53.20
N SER A 790 -88.87 65.49 -53.43
CA SER A 790 -89.70 65.39 -54.65
C SER A 790 -89.02 65.13 -56.02
N ARG A 791 -88.97 63.84 -56.42
CA ARG A 791 -89.75 63.36 -57.59
C ARG A 791 -89.88 61.83 -57.66
N ASN A 792 -90.97 61.37 -58.28
CA ASN A 792 -91.34 59.95 -58.45
C ASN A 792 -91.45 59.60 -59.95
N GLY A 793 -91.14 58.35 -60.30
CA GLY A 793 -91.33 57.75 -61.64
C GLY A 793 -90.24 58.07 -62.68
N GLY A 794 -89.97 57.20 -63.68
CA GLY A 794 -90.46 55.82 -63.86
C GLY A 794 -90.20 55.23 -65.27
N ASN A 795 -90.03 53.90 -65.33
CA ASN A 795 -90.01 53.03 -66.52
C ASN A 795 -88.86 53.16 -67.58
N ALA A 796 -88.79 52.13 -68.43
CA ALA A 796 -88.08 52.01 -69.73
C ALA A 796 -86.54 51.80 -69.77
N THR A 797 -86.15 50.51 -69.70
CA THR A 797 -85.25 49.77 -70.65
C THR A 797 -83.90 50.32 -71.15
N GLU A 798 -82.91 49.40 -71.09
CA GLU A 798 -81.79 49.17 -72.05
C GLU A 798 -80.37 49.74 -71.77
N SER A 799 -79.37 48.93 -72.17
CA SER A 799 -77.93 49.22 -72.41
C SER A 799 -76.94 49.57 -71.26
N GLN A 800 -76.07 48.58 -70.97
CA GLN A 800 -74.63 48.66 -70.62
C GLN A 800 -74.08 49.66 -69.58
N VAL A 801 -73.64 49.13 -68.42
CA VAL A 801 -72.30 49.39 -67.82
C VAL A 801 -71.80 48.09 -67.14
N PRO A 802 -70.56 47.61 -67.38
CA PRO A 802 -70.06 46.37 -66.75
C PRO A 802 -68.65 46.48 -66.11
N LEU A 803 -68.26 45.43 -65.36
CA LEU A 803 -66.86 45.03 -65.00
C LEU A 803 -66.07 45.94 -64.00
N LYS A 804 -64.93 45.52 -63.42
CA LYS A 804 -64.59 44.27 -62.68
C LYS A 804 -63.21 44.42 -61.98
N LYS A 805 -62.96 43.62 -60.93
CA LYS A 805 -61.70 42.89 -60.61
C LYS A 805 -60.32 43.63 -60.47
N THR A 806 -59.68 43.41 -59.30
CA THR A 806 -58.22 43.14 -59.11
C THR A 806 -57.17 44.21 -59.47
N VAL A 807 -55.89 43.87 -59.23
CA VAL A 807 -54.63 44.60 -59.49
C VAL A 807 -54.37 45.70 -58.42
N GLU A 808 -53.32 45.73 -57.58
CA GLU A 808 -51.86 45.49 -57.65
C GLU A 808 -51.09 46.84 -57.74
N SER A 809 -49.78 46.74 -57.94
CA SER A 809 -48.65 47.68 -57.86
C SER A 809 -48.68 48.84 -58.92
N GLU A 810 -47.66 49.70 -59.15
CA GLU A 810 -46.23 49.80 -58.74
C GLU A 810 -45.62 51.19 -59.07
N SER A 811 -44.32 51.39 -58.81
CA SER A 811 -43.36 52.24 -59.58
C SER A 811 -43.50 53.77 -59.47
N TYR A 812 -42.57 54.63 -59.93
CA TYR A 812 -41.23 54.53 -60.59
C TYR A 812 -40.13 55.09 -59.62
N ARG A 813 -38.83 54.72 -59.60
CA ARG A 813 -37.75 54.69 -60.62
C ARG A 813 -37.44 56.07 -61.23
N ASP A 814 -36.23 56.43 -61.68
CA ASP A 814 -35.02 55.69 -62.16
C ASP A 814 -33.75 55.96 -61.29
N TYR A 815 -32.48 55.58 -61.55
CA TYR A 815 -31.74 55.07 -62.74
C TYR A 815 -30.72 53.95 -62.39
N GLU A 816 -30.41 53.12 -63.41
CA GLU A 816 -29.21 52.30 -63.75
C GLU A 816 -28.03 52.14 -62.75
N SER A 817 -27.32 51.00 -62.64
CA SER A 817 -27.31 49.68 -63.35
C SER A 817 -26.69 48.57 -62.40
N VAL A 818 -26.08 47.40 -62.73
CA VAL A 818 -25.46 46.81 -63.95
C VAL A 818 -25.44 45.25 -63.94
N PHE A 819 -24.75 44.65 -64.93
CA PHE A 819 -24.73 43.25 -65.42
C PHE A 819 -24.20 42.08 -64.53
N ILE A 820 -24.77 40.88 -64.81
CA ILE A 820 -24.19 39.50 -64.90
C ILE A 820 -24.31 38.46 -63.74
N ILE A 821 -24.68 37.24 -64.17
CA ILE A 821 -24.85 35.91 -63.55
C ILE A 821 -24.20 34.94 -64.60
N PRO A 822 -23.51 33.79 -64.31
CA PRO A 822 -23.92 32.68 -63.43
C PRO A 822 -22.72 32.03 -62.66
N GLY A 823 -22.72 30.79 -62.13
CA GLY A 823 -23.67 29.67 -62.23
C GLY A 823 -23.42 28.54 -61.22
N THR A 824 -23.99 27.36 -61.45
CA THR A 824 -24.26 26.35 -60.39
C THR A 824 -23.80 24.92 -60.70
N SER A 825 -23.48 24.19 -59.62
CA SER A 825 -23.74 22.74 -59.40
C SER A 825 -22.84 21.67 -60.06
N LEU A 826 -22.76 20.53 -59.34
CA LEU A 826 -22.22 19.20 -59.73
C LEU A 826 -20.69 19.14 -59.98
N ASP A 827 -20.03 17.98 -59.91
CA ASP A 827 -20.52 16.59 -59.83
C ASP A 827 -19.69 15.69 -58.87
N THR A 828 -20.05 14.42 -58.81
CA THR A 828 -19.53 13.32 -57.98
C THR A 828 -18.45 12.50 -58.70
N ASN A 829 -17.42 11.99 -57.99
CA ASN A 829 -17.15 10.53 -57.88
C ASN A 829 -15.85 10.10 -57.13
N ARG A 830 -16.00 9.00 -56.38
CA ARG A 830 -15.09 7.84 -56.13
C ARG A 830 -13.54 7.96 -56.11
N LYS A 831 -13.01 7.52 -54.95
CA LYS A 831 -11.95 6.49 -54.75
C LYS A 831 -10.59 6.60 -55.47
N ARG A 832 -9.51 6.80 -54.68
CA ARG A 832 -8.42 5.83 -54.38
C ARG A 832 -7.26 6.54 -53.62
N GLN A 833 -6.32 5.90 -52.91
CA GLN A 833 -6.33 4.66 -52.08
C GLN A 833 -4.97 4.57 -51.34
N ALA A 834 -4.99 4.14 -50.08
CA ALA A 834 -3.84 3.67 -49.26
C ALA A 834 -2.59 4.56 -49.13
N LEU A 835 -2.34 5.05 -47.91
CA LEU A 835 -1.43 4.36 -46.98
C LEU A 835 -1.92 4.57 -45.54
#